data_AF-A0A7V3VDD5-F1
#
_entry.id   AF-A0A7V3VDD5-F1
#
_cell.length_a   1.000
_cell.length_b   1.000
_cell.length_c   1.000
_cell.angle_alpha   90.00
_cell.angle_beta   90.00
_cell.angle_gamma   90.00
#
_symmetry.space_group_name_H-M   'P 1'
#
loop_
_entity.id
_entity.type
_entity.pdbx_description
1 polymer ?
#
loop_
_entity_poly.entity_id
_entity_poly.type
_entity_poly.pdbx_seq_one_letter_code
_entity_poly.pdbx_strand_id
1 'polypeptide(L)'
;MLNIKQEISNFFSALVNLFIFLPYFFSVKHLLKTLFSPWKNLVAKKQGVGFSFEEWVNRLFFNLISRGIGFFARTSLLLFYFFITITYIVILPFIIIFFFIFYLPFKIIIFPFEEKEETKKQKLKEKFLKTHLLEEKNKSLVEAWFEDFYQRHFQKKRWWELNNLFSYPPLARDWTFGYTPNLDQYSLSLCDSSYLNSRLSIVDRQKEIDQIERILSKSNFANVIIVGEEGVGKHTIVDALAKKIYEGKVGPALAYKRILKVNMEKILSEFTDEKKRENFFEELLQEAAEAKNVILLIDNIDRYLFPFEGRVDLTTTIEKFAKTDAIQFIGITEPFFYQKFIYPNEKINRLFEKVDVYEVSIEEAEKIILENFEILETRHRVFFPYETIKNAINKANFYITEIPFPEKAIDLLDLAAVFQRKKLGLLEKQWTVVFPQAIDEVLEEKTHIPTSITPALSEKLLNLEKILSSQIIQQEEAINQLAQALRRSFLLLGKRKKPLASFLFLGPTGVGKTETAKAIAKLFFGSEDYLLRFDMSLYQTKEDIKNLIGSMETGNPGLLTKAIREKPYGVLLLDELEKANRDLINIFLTLLDEGYFTDGFGKRVDGKNLVIIATSNAGADLLYSVKTYKDSFTLIDNLIARGLFSPEFLNRFDGVVVFKPLTNQSILDLAKKMVEKIKQDLYQLYRVKIIIDENFLKKIVEENYNEKFGARNLERILREKIEDKLAKIILAKKPKEEEVIEIDGDI
;
A
#
# COMPACT_ATOMS: atom_id res chain seq x y z
N MET A 1 29.96 42.44 10.14
CA MET A 1 29.50 43.84 10.09
C MET A 1 28.06 43.85 9.57
N LEU A 2 27.18 44.68 10.14
CA LEU A 2 25.83 44.85 9.62
C LEU A 2 25.94 45.36 8.17
N ASN A 3 25.32 44.68 7.21
CA ASN A 3 25.29 45.12 5.83
C ASN A 3 24.23 46.22 5.65
N ILE A 4 24.58 47.46 6.04
CA ILE A 4 23.69 48.63 6.00
C ILE A 4 23.10 48.83 4.60
N LYS A 5 23.89 48.59 3.55
CA LYS A 5 23.44 48.68 2.16
C LYS A 5 22.30 47.69 1.86
N GLN A 6 22.41 46.47 2.39
CA GLN A 6 21.39 45.44 2.21
C GLN A 6 20.12 45.73 3.03
N GLU A 7 20.25 46.29 4.24
CA GLU A 7 19.10 46.71 5.05
C GLU A 7 18.29 47.84 4.40
N ILE A 8 18.98 48.85 3.86
CA ILE A 8 18.34 49.93 3.10
C ILE A 8 17.66 49.36 1.84
N SER A 9 18.35 48.48 1.09
CA SER A 9 17.78 47.84 -0.09
C SER A 9 16.53 47.01 0.25
N ASN A 10 16.55 46.26 1.35
CA ASN A 10 15.42 45.44 1.79
C ASN A 10 14.21 46.30 2.16
N PHE A 11 14.44 47.43 2.84
CA PHE A 11 13.40 48.37 3.22
C PHE A 11 12.70 48.98 1.99
N PHE A 12 13.47 49.51 1.03
CA PHE A 12 12.88 50.05 -0.21
C PHE A 12 12.18 48.96 -1.03
N SER A 13 12.76 47.76 -1.11
CA SER A 13 12.11 46.61 -1.75
C SER A 13 10.77 46.28 -1.11
N ALA A 14 10.68 46.30 0.23
CA ALA A 14 9.43 46.06 0.95
C ALA A 14 8.35 47.10 0.60
N LEU A 15 8.72 48.38 0.56
CA LEU A 15 7.79 49.47 0.20
C LEU A 15 7.25 49.31 -1.22
N VAL A 16 8.15 49.10 -2.20
CA VAL A 16 7.76 48.93 -3.61
C VAL A 16 6.90 47.68 -3.79
N ASN A 17 7.29 46.55 -3.21
CA ASN A 17 6.54 45.31 -3.36
C ASN A 17 5.14 45.41 -2.72
N LEU A 18 5.01 46.07 -1.56
CA LEU A 18 3.70 46.30 -0.93
C LEU A 18 2.79 47.16 -1.84
N PHE A 19 3.35 48.20 -2.45
CA PHE A 19 2.62 49.04 -3.39
C PHE A 19 2.15 48.27 -4.63
N ILE A 20 3.01 47.41 -5.20
CA ILE A 20 2.65 46.52 -6.33
C ILE A 20 1.61 45.48 -5.91
N PHE A 21 1.64 45.02 -4.66
CA PHE A 21 0.72 44.01 -4.14
C PHE A 21 -0.70 44.54 -3.92
N LEU A 22 -0.88 45.80 -3.48
CA LEU A 22 -2.20 46.35 -3.14
C LEU A 22 -3.25 46.24 -4.28
N PRO A 23 -2.96 46.63 -5.54
CA PRO A 23 -3.91 46.47 -6.64
C PRO A 23 -4.30 45.00 -6.90
N TYR A 24 -3.35 44.08 -6.70
CA TYR A 24 -3.58 42.64 -6.82
C TYR A 24 -4.48 42.14 -5.68
N PHE A 25 -4.14 42.47 -4.43
CA PHE A 25 -4.87 42.03 -3.24
C PHE A 25 -6.32 42.49 -3.27
N PHE A 26 -6.61 43.68 -3.79
CA PHE A 26 -7.98 44.17 -3.94
C PHE A 26 -8.67 43.75 -5.24
N SER A 27 -8.05 42.92 -6.09
CA SER A 27 -8.62 42.48 -7.37
C SER A 27 -9.07 43.62 -8.28
N VAL A 28 -8.42 44.80 -8.24
CA VAL A 28 -8.95 46.05 -8.81
C VAL A 28 -9.34 45.89 -10.29
N LYS A 29 -8.49 45.25 -11.09
CA LYS A 29 -8.75 44.96 -12.51
C LYS A 29 -10.03 44.14 -12.73
N HIS A 30 -10.26 43.12 -11.89
CA HIS A 30 -11.46 42.27 -11.97
C HIS A 30 -12.71 42.98 -11.46
N LEU A 31 -12.60 43.72 -10.36
CA LEU A 31 -13.72 44.50 -9.80
C LEU A 31 -14.23 45.56 -10.80
N LEU A 32 -13.33 46.23 -11.52
CA LEU A 32 -13.69 47.18 -12.57
C LEU A 32 -14.38 46.49 -13.76
N LYS A 33 -13.86 45.33 -14.21
CA LYS A 33 -14.47 44.56 -15.32
C LYS A 33 -15.85 44.01 -14.96
N THR A 34 -16.08 43.70 -13.68
CA THR A 34 -17.30 43.03 -13.17
C THR A 34 -18.22 43.98 -12.39
N LEU A 35 -18.02 45.29 -12.51
CA LEU A 35 -18.70 46.29 -11.69
C LEU A 35 -20.23 46.14 -11.71
N PHE A 36 -20.80 45.86 -12.88
CA PHE A 36 -22.25 45.67 -13.08
C PHE A 36 -22.67 44.20 -13.22
N SER A 37 -21.76 43.26 -12.93
CA SER A 37 -22.10 41.84 -12.92
C SER A 37 -23.06 41.54 -11.76
N PRO A 38 -23.96 40.56 -11.93
CA PRO A 38 -24.83 40.11 -10.84
C PRO A 38 -24.04 39.77 -9.58
N TRP A 39 -24.66 39.95 -8.41
CA TRP A 39 -24.09 39.48 -7.16
C TRP A 39 -23.96 37.97 -7.23
N LYS A 40 -22.72 37.48 -7.17
CA LYS A 40 -22.42 36.05 -7.13
C LYS A 40 -23.05 35.25 -8.29
N ASN A 41 -23.10 35.83 -9.49
CA ASN A 41 -23.75 35.27 -10.68
C ASN A 41 -25.22 34.81 -10.49
N LEU A 42 -25.92 35.28 -9.46
CA LEU A 42 -27.32 34.96 -9.22
C LEU A 42 -28.18 35.65 -10.27
N VAL A 43 -28.76 34.86 -11.17
CA VAL A 43 -29.64 35.30 -12.25
C VAL A 43 -30.89 34.44 -12.28
N ALA A 44 -32.06 35.07 -12.20
CA ALA A 44 -33.32 34.36 -12.33
C ALA A 44 -33.58 34.02 -13.80
N LYS A 45 -33.73 32.72 -14.10
CA LYS A 45 -33.99 32.17 -15.45
C LYS A 45 -35.45 31.76 -15.62
N LYS A 46 -35.88 31.62 -16.88
CA LYS A 46 -37.22 31.09 -17.20
C LYS A 46 -37.23 29.59 -16.92
N GLN A 47 -38.16 29.10 -16.10
CA GLN A 47 -38.26 27.67 -15.76
C GLN A 47 -39.35 26.92 -16.54
N GLY A 48 -40.17 27.60 -17.36
CA GLY A 48 -41.28 26.98 -18.09
C GLY A 48 -41.48 27.49 -19.51
N VAL A 49 -42.33 26.77 -20.26
CA VAL A 49 -42.79 27.11 -21.61
C VAL A 49 -44.07 27.98 -21.48
N GLY A 50 -44.17 29.09 -22.23
CA GLY A 50 -45.26 30.09 -22.08
C GLY A 50 -44.80 31.45 -21.52
N PHE A 51 -45.64 32.48 -21.55
CA PHE A 51 -45.31 33.82 -21.01
C PHE A 51 -46.17 34.12 -19.78
N SER A 52 -45.53 34.28 -18.63
CA SER A 52 -46.14 34.87 -17.43
C SER A 52 -45.54 36.25 -17.22
N PHE A 53 -46.39 37.28 -17.21
CA PHE A 53 -45.95 38.66 -16.96
C PHE A 53 -45.36 38.79 -15.55
N GLU A 54 -45.98 38.15 -14.55
CA GLU A 54 -45.51 38.13 -13.17
C GLU A 54 -44.11 37.51 -13.06
N GLU A 55 -43.88 36.34 -13.66
CA GLU A 55 -42.54 35.71 -13.68
C GLU A 55 -41.51 36.56 -14.44
N TRP A 56 -41.92 37.25 -15.50
CA TRP A 56 -41.03 38.16 -16.22
C TRP A 56 -40.63 39.36 -15.35
N VAL A 57 -41.60 39.98 -14.67
CA VAL A 57 -41.38 41.10 -13.74
C VAL A 57 -40.50 40.66 -12.56
N ASN A 58 -40.80 39.53 -11.93
CA ASN A 58 -40.02 38.99 -10.81
C ASN A 58 -38.58 38.70 -11.21
N ARG A 59 -38.35 38.11 -12.39
CA ARG A 59 -36.99 37.88 -12.91
C ARG A 59 -36.25 39.19 -13.18
N LEU A 60 -36.93 40.19 -13.75
CA LEU A 60 -36.35 41.50 -14.02
C LEU A 60 -35.93 42.19 -12.72
N PHE A 61 -36.81 42.24 -11.71
CA PHE A 61 -36.49 42.82 -10.41
C PHE A 61 -35.38 42.07 -9.69
N PHE A 62 -35.43 40.72 -9.64
CA PHE A 62 -34.38 39.92 -9.02
C PHE A 62 -33.01 40.19 -9.67
N ASN A 63 -32.95 40.21 -11.00
CA ASN A 63 -31.71 40.47 -11.73
C ASN A 63 -31.19 41.90 -11.51
N LEU A 64 -32.09 42.89 -11.42
CA LEU A 64 -31.73 44.27 -11.08
C LEU A 64 -31.19 44.38 -9.65
N ILE A 65 -31.86 43.77 -8.67
CA ILE A 65 -31.44 43.75 -7.27
C ILE A 65 -30.08 43.06 -7.15
N SER A 66 -29.91 41.89 -7.76
CA SER A 66 -28.66 41.14 -7.78
C SER A 66 -27.51 41.98 -8.35
N ARG A 67 -27.70 42.65 -9.48
CA ARG A 67 -26.69 43.57 -10.06
C ARG A 67 -26.43 44.79 -9.16
N GLY A 68 -27.46 45.34 -8.53
CA GLY A 68 -27.35 46.45 -7.59
C GLY A 68 -26.48 46.10 -6.38
N ILE A 69 -26.76 44.98 -5.71
CA ILE A 69 -25.96 44.48 -4.59
C ILE A 69 -24.50 44.26 -5.04
N GLY A 70 -24.31 43.64 -6.21
CA GLY A 70 -22.98 43.44 -6.79
C GLY A 70 -22.23 44.75 -7.03
N PHE A 71 -22.90 45.76 -7.59
CA PHE A 71 -22.33 47.08 -7.82
C PHE A 71 -21.89 47.75 -6.51
N PHE A 72 -22.76 47.80 -5.49
CA PHE A 72 -22.43 48.42 -4.21
C PHE A 72 -21.29 47.72 -3.48
N ALA A 73 -21.30 46.38 -3.46
CA ALA A 73 -20.25 45.59 -2.81
C ALA A 73 -18.88 45.83 -3.47
N ARG A 74 -18.81 45.80 -4.81
CA ARG A 74 -17.55 46.03 -5.56
C ARG A 74 -17.09 47.48 -5.47
N THR A 75 -18.01 48.44 -5.51
CA THR A 75 -17.69 49.87 -5.36
C THR A 75 -17.14 50.17 -3.95
N SER A 76 -17.73 49.59 -2.91
CA SER A 76 -17.24 49.72 -1.52
C SER A 76 -15.79 49.23 -1.38
N LEU A 77 -15.46 48.07 -1.97
CA LEU A 77 -14.09 47.55 -1.99
C LEU A 77 -13.12 48.44 -2.77
N LEU A 78 -13.53 48.97 -3.93
CA LEU A 78 -12.71 49.90 -4.70
C LEU A 78 -12.45 51.19 -3.92
N LEU A 79 -13.47 51.75 -3.26
CA LEU A 79 -13.32 52.92 -2.40
C LEU A 79 -12.36 52.64 -1.23
N PHE A 80 -12.48 51.47 -0.60
CA PHE A 80 -11.59 51.05 0.47
C PHE A 80 -10.13 50.85 -0.02
N TYR A 81 -9.94 50.29 -1.22
CA TYR A 81 -8.63 50.22 -1.88
C TYR A 81 -8.02 51.61 -2.08
N PHE A 82 -8.80 52.57 -2.63
CA PHE A 82 -8.33 53.94 -2.83
C PHE A 82 -7.97 54.60 -1.50
N PHE A 83 -8.81 54.42 -0.47
CA PHE A 83 -8.54 54.91 0.88
C PHE A 83 -7.20 54.36 1.41
N ILE A 84 -7.00 53.04 1.40
CA ILE A 84 -5.74 52.41 1.85
C ILE A 84 -4.54 52.91 1.05
N THR A 85 -4.68 53.05 -0.27
CA THR A 85 -3.59 53.51 -1.15
C THR A 85 -3.22 54.96 -0.86
N ILE A 86 -4.20 55.84 -0.67
CA ILE A 86 -3.97 57.24 -0.29
C ILE A 86 -3.31 57.32 1.09
N THR A 87 -3.85 56.58 2.08
CA THR A 87 -3.27 56.51 3.42
C THR A 87 -1.82 56.02 3.38
N TYR A 88 -1.53 54.99 2.58
CA TYR A 88 -0.17 54.49 2.38
C TYR A 88 0.77 55.57 1.83
N ILE A 89 0.35 56.31 0.79
CA ILE A 89 1.14 57.40 0.20
C ILE A 89 1.38 58.54 1.20
N VAL A 90 0.37 58.93 1.99
CA VAL A 90 0.48 59.99 3.00
C VAL A 90 1.42 59.61 4.14
N ILE A 91 1.40 58.34 4.57
CA ILE A 91 2.22 57.84 5.68
C ILE A 91 3.66 57.51 5.23
N LEU A 92 3.88 57.26 3.93
CA LEU A 92 5.18 56.85 3.36
C LEU A 92 6.37 57.74 3.80
N PRO A 93 6.29 59.09 3.77
CA PRO A 93 7.39 59.94 4.24
C PRO A 93 7.71 59.72 5.72
N PHE A 94 6.69 59.52 6.56
CA PHE A 94 6.87 59.25 7.99
C PHE A 94 7.52 57.89 8.23
N ILE A 95 7.17 56.85 7.46
CA ILE A 95 7.81 55.53 7.55
C ILE A 95 9.29 55.62 7.16
N ILE A 96 9.62 56.36 6.11
CA ILE A 96 11.01 56.58 5.68
C ILE A 96 11.80 57.32 6.76
N ILE A 97 11.25 58.41 7.29
CA ILE A 97 11.87 59.16 8.39
C ILE A 97 12.08 58.26 9.61
N PHE A 98 11.06 57.49 10.00
CA PHE A 98 11.14 56.58 11.12
C PHE A 98 12.23 55.52 10.94
N PHE A 99 12.34 54.97 9.72
CA PHE A 99 13.36 53.98 9.39
C PHE A 99 14.77 54.52 9.57
N PHE A 100 15.07 55.72 9.06
CA PHE A 100 16.41 56.30 9.13
C PHE A 100 16.75 56.90 10.50
N ILE A 101 15.78 57.51 11.19
CA ILE A 101 16.03 58.18 12.48
C ILE A 101 16.01 57.20 13.65
N PHE A 102 15.10 56.22 13.64
CA PHE A 102 14.90 55.33 14.79
C PHE A 102 15.34 53.90 14.51
N TYR A 103 14.79 53.24 13.48
CA TYR A 103 15.03 51.81 13.26
C TYR A 103 16.48 51.47 12.92
N LEU A 104 17.08 52.19 11.96
CA LEU A 104 18.42 51.90 11.47
C LEU A 104 19.48 52.15 12.57
N PRO A 105 19.47 53.26 13.32
CA PRO A 105 20.37 53.46 14.46
C PRO A 105 20.16 52.43 15.57
N PHE A 106 18.91 52.13 15.93
CA PHE A 106 18.58 51.11 16.93
C PHE A 106 19.14 49.74 16.55
N LYS A 107 18.97 49.34 15.28
CA LYS A 107 19.50 48.08 14.75
C LYS A 107 21.02 48.04 14.75
N ILE A 108 21.69 49.15 14.44
CA ILE A 108 23.16 49.25 14.53
C ILE A 108 23.63 49.07 15.98
N ILE A 109 22.93 49.65 16.96
CA ILE A 109 23.25 49.54 18.40
C ILE A 109 23.04 48.12 18.92
N ILE A 110 21.99 47.42 18.45
CA ILE A 110 21.62 46.08 18.92
C ILE A 110 22.36 44.96 18.18
N PHE A 111 22.80 45.20 16.94
CA PHE A 111 23.49 44.20 16.12
C PHE A 111 24.66 43.48 16.84
N PRO A 112 25.50 44.13 17.67
CA PRO A 112 26.54 43.44 18.44
C PRO A 112 26.01 42.47 19.51
N PHE A 113 24.77 42.68 19.98
CA PHE A 113 24.11 41.86 21.01
C PHE A 113 23.21 40.77 20.41
N GLU A 114 22.90 40.82 19.11
CA GLU A 114 22.20 39.74 18.42
C GLU A 114 23.13 38.54 18.23
N GLU A 115 22.65 37.36 18.61
CA GLU A 115 23.34 36.11 18.30
C GLU A 115 23.46 35.99 16.78
N LYS A 116 24.69 35.79 16.28
CA LYS A 116 24.91 35.64 14.84
C LYS A 116 24.06 34.47 14.33
N GLU A 117 23.39 34.68 13.20
CA GLU A 117 22.54 33.68 12.55
C GLU A 117 23.29 32.35 12.33
N GLU A 118 24.59 32.45 12.02
CA GLU A 118 25.49 31.31 11.85
C GLU A 118 25.67 30.48 13.13
N THR A 119 25.85 31.13 14.29
CA THR A 119 25.90 30.44 15.60
C THR A 119 24.57 29.78 15.95
N LYS A 120 23.44 30.45 15.66
CA LYS A 120 22.10 29.88 15.88
C LYS A 120 21.87 28.67 14.98
N LYS A 121 22.24 28.76 13.70
CA LYS A 121 22.19 27.66 12.74
C LYS A 121 23.04 26.48 13.21
N GLN A 122 24.26 26.73 13.68
CA GLN A 122 25.15 25.68 14.19
C GLN A 122 24.56 24.95 15.39
N LYS A 123 23.99 25.67 16.37
CA LYS A 123 23.31 25.07 17.53
C LYS A 123 22.11 24.20 17.13
N LEU A 124 21.31 24.67 16.16
CA LEU A 124 20.19 23.90 15.61
C LEU A 124 20.67 22.65 14.87
N LYS A 125 21.75 22.77 14.09
CA LYS A 125 22.40 21.65 13.40
C LYS A 125 22.88 20.59 14.38
N GLU A 126 23.57 20.98 15.45
CA GLU A 126 24.02 20.06 16.49
C GLU A 126 22.87 19.35 17.19
N LYS A 127 21.78 20.07 17.50
CA LYS A 127 20.57 19.46 18.08
C LYS A 127 19.93 18.47 17.10
N PHE A 128 19.86 18.84 15.82
CA PHE A 128 19.29 18.01 14.77
C PHE A 128 20.09 16.72 14.58
N LEU A 129 21.43 16.80 14.51
CA LEU A 129 22.30 15.65 14.39
C LEU A 129 22.16 14.70 15.59
N LYS A 130 22.00 15.22 16.81
CA LYS A 130 21.81 14.37 18.01
C LYS A 130 20.56 13.48 17.96
N THR A 131 19.50 13.92 17.29
CA THR A 131 18.24 13.16 17.21
C THR A 131 18.08 12.40 15.89
N HIS A 132 18.77 12.82 14.82
CA HIS A 132 18.55 12.31 13.47
C HIS A 132 19.72 11.52 12.86
N LEU A 133 20.85 11.38 13.57
CA LEU A 133 22.03 10.62 13.11
C LEU A 133 22.35 9.50 14.09
N LEU A 134 22.40 8.25 13.61
CA LEU A 134 22.90 7.10 14.38
C LEU A 134 24.31 6.66 13.95
N GLU A 135 24.63 6.72 12.65
CA GLU A 135 25.89 6.25 12.11
C GLU A 135 26.70 7.39 11.48
N GLU A 136 27.94 7.60 11.93
CA GLU A 136 28.82 8.70 11.45
C GLU A 136 29.04 8.70 9.92
N LYS A 137 28.97 7.53 9.27
CA LYS A 137 29.11 7.43 7.80
C LYS A 137 28.02 8.20 7.02
N ASN A 138 26.85 8.43 7.63
CA ASN A 138 25.72 9.12 7.00
C ASN A 138 25.69 10.61 7.32
N LYS A 139 26.66 11.13 8.09
CA LYS A 139 26.66 12.50 8.59
C LYS A 139 26.49 13.53 7.48
N SER A 140 27.19 13.40 6.35
CA SER A 140 27.08 14.33 5.22
C SER A 140 25.66 14.42 4.66
N LEU A 141 24.94 13.30 4.59
CA LEU A 141 23.56 13.24 4.12
C LEU A 141 22.61 13.90 5.11
N VAL A 142 22.78 13.65 6.42
CA VAL A 142 21.95 14.27 7.47
C VAL A 142 22.24 15.77 7.58
N GLU A 143 23.48 16.20 7.34
CA GLU A 143 23.81 17.61 7.25
C GLU A 143 23.15 18.28 6.04
N ALA A 144 23.15 17.64 4.86
CA ALA A 144 22.43 18.14 3.69
C ALA A 144 20.91 18.21 3.94
N TRP A 145 20.35 17.20 4.61
CA TRP A 145 18.95 17.19 5.05
C TRP A 145 18.64 18.35 5.99
N PHE A 146 19.51 18.61 6.98
CA PHE A 146 19.38 19.77 7.86
C PHE A 146 19.43 21.09 7.09
N GLU A 147 20.34 21.22 6.12
CA GLU A 147 20.46 22.44 5.31
C GLU A 147 19.16 22.73 4.53
N ASP A 148 18.55 21.70 3.93
CA ASP A 148 17.26 21.83 3.25
C ASP A 148 16.13 22.20 4.23
N PHE A 149 16.03 21.50 5.36
CA PHE A 149 15.09 21.81 6.44
C PHE A 149 15.26 23.26 6.94
N TYR A 150 16.50 23.69 7.16
CA TYR A 150 16.81 25.03 7.63
C TYR A 150 16.39 26.10 6.63
N GLN A 151 16.65 25.88 5.34
CA GLN A 151 16.20 26.79 4.28
C GLN A 151 14.67 26.90 4.21
N ARG A 152 13.95 25.79 4.39
CA ARG A 152 12.48 25.79 4.33
C ARG A 152 11.82 26.45 5.55
N HIS A 153 12.36 26.25 6.76
CA HIS A 153 11.71 26.62 8.02
C HIS A 153 12.30 27.85 8.74
N PHE A 154 13.62 28.06 8.64
CA PHE A 154 14.31 29.09 9.42
C PHE A 154 14.86 30.23 8.60
N GLN A 155 15.19 30.00 7.33
CA GLN A 155 15.52 31.09 6.43
C GLN A 155 14.26 31.94 6.27
N LYS A 156 14.29 33.15 6.82
CA LYS A 156 13.16 34.08 6.80
C LYS A 156 12.71 34.30 5.37
N LYS A 157 11.65 33.62 4.93
CA LYS A 157 10.88 34.05 3.77
C LYS A 157 10.42 35.45 4.09
N ARG A 158 11.02 36.43 3.43
CA ARG A 158 10.70 37.83 3.69
C ARG A 158 9.27 38.02 3.27
N TRP A 159 8.37 38.25 4.22
CA TRP A 159 6.94 38.34 3.94
C TRP A 159 6.61 39.40 2.89
N TRP A 160 7.47 40.42 2.77
CA TRP A 160 7.39 41.52 1.81
C TRP A 160 8.01 41.24 0.44
N GLU A 161 8.59 40.06 0.21
CA GLU A 161 9.00 39.66 -1.14
C GLU A 161 7.76 39.45 -2.02
N LEU A 162 7.85 39.90 -3.26
CA LEU A 162 6.73 39.88 -4.21
C LEU A 162 6.11 38.48 -4.40
N ASN A 163 6.94 37.44 -4.47
CA ASN A 163 6.47 36.05 -4.58
C ASN A 163 5.68 35.57 -3.34
N ASN A 164 6.06 36.04 -2.15
CA ASN A 164 5.36 35.71 -0.91
C ASN A 164 4.09 36.55 -0.76
N LEU A 165 4.11 37.83 -1.12
CA LEU A 165 2.94 38.68 -1.13
C LEU A 165 1.87 38.13 -2.09
N PHE A 166 2.24 37.73 -3.30
CA PHE A 166 1.30 37.15 -4.26
C PHE A 166 0.78 35.76 -3.88
N SER A 167 1.38 35.08 -2.89
CA SER A 167 0.82 33.85 -2.34
C SER A 167 -0.46 34.09 -1.52
N TYR A 168 -0.69 35.32 -1.04
CA TYR A 168 -1.93 35.67 -0.39
C TYR A 168 -3.04 35.84 -1.44
N PRO A 169 -4.19 35.17 -1.28
CA PRO A 169 -5.26 35.26 -2.26
C PRO A 169 -5.87 36.68 -2.27
N PRO A 170 -6.35 37.14 -3.44
CA PRO A 170 -7.07 38.40 -3.54
C PRO A 170 -8.35 38.41 -2.68
N LEU A 171 -8.67 39.57 -2.12
CA LEU A 171 -9.95 39.85 -1.48
C LEU A 171 -11.10 39.76 -2.48
N ALA A 172 -12.23 39.26 -1.98
CA ALA A 172 -13.49 39.14 -2.71
C ALA A 172 -13.42 38.36 -4.04
N ARG A 173 -12.41 37.48 -4.20
CA ARG A 173 -12.27 36.61 -5.38
C ARG A 173 -13.56 35.84 -5.70
N ASP A 174 -14.21 35.33 -4.65
CA ASP A 174 -15.38 34.44 -4.75
C ASP A 174 -16.66 35.21 -5.10
N TRP A 175 -16.66 36.55 -5.03
CA TRP A 175 -17.86 37.38 -5.30
C TRP A 175 -18.13 37.58 -6.80
N THR A 176 -17.17 37.19 -7.65
CA THR A 176 -17.30 37.22 -9.11
C THR A 176 -17.83 35.91 -9.70
N PHE A 177 -17.95 34.87 -8.87
CA PHE A 177 -18.38 33.54 -9.29
C PHE A 177 -19.70 33.13 -8.63
N GLY A 178 -20.33 32.07 -9.16
CA GLY A 178 -21.59 31.56 -8.59
C GLY A 178 -21.37 30.73 -7.32
N TYR A 179 -22.45 30.55 -6.57
CA TYR A 179 -22.49 29.66 -5.40
C TYR A 179 -23.07 28.31 -5.81
N THR A 180 -22.70 27.31 -5.04
CA THR A 180 -23.14 25.93 -5.20
C THR A 180 -23.78 25.42 -3.91
N PRO A 181 -24.81 26.08 -3.35
CA PRO A 181 -25.38 25.70 -2.06
C PRO A 181 -25.89 24.26 -1.99
N ASN A 182 -26.37 23.68 -3.09
CA ASN A 182 -26.82 22.29 -3.07
C ASN A 182 -25.62 21.35 -3.18
N LEU A 183 -24.76 21.55 -4.18
CA LEU A 183 -23.56 20.72 -4.37
C LEU A 183 -22.57 20.79 -3.19
N ASP A 184 -22.44 21.93 -2.50
CA ASP A 184 -21.58 22.09 -1.33
C ASP A 184 -22.01 21.16 -0.17
N GLN A 185 -23.28 20.73 -0.12
CA GLN A 185 -23.75 19.76 0.89
C GLN A 185 -23.29 18.32 0.61
N TYR A 186 -22.87 18.04 -0.63
CA TYR A 186 -22.43 16.73 -1.10
C TYR A 186 -20.96 16.74 -1.54
N SER A 187 -20.23 17.82 -1.27
CA SER A 187 -18.84 17.95 -1.68
C SER A 187 -17.96 18.57 -0.60
N LEU A 188 -16.66 18.34 -0.74
CA LEU A 188 -15.62 18.94 0.08
C LEU A 188 -14.75 19.85 -0.79
N SER A 189 -14.62 21.11 -0.40
CA SER A 189 -13.73 22.06 -1.07
C SER A 189 -12.27 21.78 -0.69
N LEU A 190 -11.43 21.50 -1.69
CA LEU A 190 -9.99 21.29 -1.49
C LEU A 190 -9.20 22.61 -1.49
N CYS A 191 -9.84 23.72 -1.91
CA CYS A 191 -9.23 25.05 -2.01
C CYS A 191 -9.51 25.92 -0.77
N ASP A 192 -9.75 25.31 0.39
CA ASP A 192 -10.01 26.01 1.64
C ASP A 192 -8.74 26.12 2.50
N SER A 193 -8.55 27.26 3.17
CA SER A 193 -7.35 27.48 3.99
C SER A 193 -7.21 26.47 5.13
N SER A 194 -8.33 26.07 5.75
CA SER A 194 -8.38 25.02 6.76
C SER A 194 -7.92 23.67 6.21
N TYR A 195 -8.37 23.33 4.99
CA TYR A 195 -8.00 22.10 4.31
C TYR A 195 -6.50 22.10 3.97
N LEU A 196 -6.03 23.14 3.28
CA LEU A 196 -4.66 23.26 2.77
C LEU A 196 -3.59 23.33 3.87
N ASN A 197 -3.91 23.87 5.05
CA ASN A 197 -2.99 23.92 6.18
C ASN A 197 -2.80 22.58 6.90
N SER A 198 -3.70 21.61 6.67
CA SER A 198 -3.71 20.32 7.38
C SER A 198 -3.03 19.17 6.62
N ARG A 199 -2.64 19.39 5.35
CA ARG A 199 -2.14 18.35 4.44
C ARG A 199 -0.65 18.48 4.16
N LEU A 200 -0.03 17.35 3.84
CA LEU A 200 1.39 17.20 3.51
C LEU A 200 1.77 18.07 2.31
N SER A 201 2.97 18.65 2.34
CA SER A 201 3.54 19.33 1.19
C SER A 201 3.94 18.32 0.11
N ILE A 202 3.53 18.59 -1.13
CA ILE A 202 3.82 17.75 -2.28
C ILE A 202 5.27 17.89 -2.67
N VAL A 203 5.86 16.75 -2.98
CA VAL A 203 7.24 16.63 -3.46
C VAL A 203 7.22 15.78 -4.73
N ASP A 204 7.94 16.26 -5.74
CA ASP A 204 8.33 15.55 -6.97
C ASP A 204 7.24 15.02 -7.92
N ARG A 205 6.04 15.60 -7.92
CA ARG A 205 5.00 15.32 -8.94
C ARG A 205 4.71 16.49 -9.88
N GLN A 206 5.70 17.36 -10.11
CA GLN A 206 5.49 18.57 -10.91
C GLN A 206 5.13 18.26 -12.36
N LYS A 207 5.68 17.19 -12.93
CA LYS A 207 5.36 16.77 -14.31
C LYS A 207 3.87 16.46 -14.45
N GLU A 208 3.33 15.68 -13.52
CA GLU A 208 1.93 15.29 -13.48
C GLU A 208 1.03 16.50 -13.19
N ILE A 209 1.41 17.35 -12.23
CA ILE A 209 0.68 18.59 -11.90
C ILE A 209 0.62 19.53 -13.10
N ASP A 210 1.75 19.80 -13.75
CA ASP A 210 1.83 20.69 -14.90
C ASP A 210 1.08 20.11 -16.10
N GLN A 211 1.10 18.79 -16.27
CA GLN A 211 0.29 18.10 -17.27
C GLN A 211 -1.21 18.28 -17.00
N ILE A 212 -1.66 18.08 -15.76
CA ILE A 212 -3.06 18.29 -15.36
C ILE A 212 -3.45 19.76 -15.55
N GLU A 213 -2.60 20.70 -15.12
CA GLU A 213 -2.82 22.14 -15.29
C GLU A 213 -3.01 22.52 -16.77
N ARG A 214 -2.16 21.97 -17.65
CA ARG A 214 -2.26 22.17 -19.11
C ARG A 214 -3.56 21.60 -19.68
N ILE A 215 -4.00 20.42 -19.22
CA ILE A 215 -5.25 19.78 -19.67
C ILE A 215 -6.46 20.62 -19.25
N LEU A 216 -6.55 20.98 -17.98
CA LEU A 216 -7.68 21.73 -17.42
C LEU A 216 -7.75 23.18 -17.95
N SER A 217 -6.66 23.71 -18.49
CA SER A 217 -6.60 25.03 -19.11
C SER A 217 -7.06 25.07 -20.58
N LYS A 218 -7.43 23.92 -21.17
CA LYS A 218 -7.94 23.87 -22.55
C LYS A 218 -9.30 24.55 -22.67
N SER A 219 -9.61 25.02 -23.88
CA SER A 219 -10.91 25.67 -24.16
C SER A 219 -12.06 24.69 -24.33
N ASN A 220 -11.77 23.41 -24.63
CA ASN A 220 -12.75 22.34 -24.78
C ASN A 220 -12.14 21.03 -24.25
N PHE A 221 -12.99 20.10 -23.82
CA PHE A 221 -12.56 18.78 -23.30
C PHE A 221 -11.49 18.91 -22.21
N ALA A 222 -11.67 19.90 -21.34
CA ALA A 222 -10.76 20.25 -20.27
C ALA A 222 -10.95 19.31 -19.07
N ASN A 223 -10.91 18.00 -19.31
CA ASN A 223 -11.16 16.97 -18.32
C ASN A 223 -10.01 15.99 -18.27
N VAL A 224 -9.72 15.49 -17.08
CA VAL A 224 -8.59 14.59 -16.85
C VAL A 224 -9.03 13.34 -16.10
N ILE A 225 -8.44 12.20 -16.45
CA ILE A 225 -8.52 10.98 -15.66
C ILE A 225 -7.11 10.64 -15.19
N ILE A 226 -6.92 10.70 -13.88
CA ILE A 226 -5.70 10.32 -13.19
C ILE A 226 -5.76 8.80 -12.95
N VAL A 227 -4.84 8.09 -13.58
CA VAL A 227 -4.78 6.62 -13.56
C VAL A 227 -3.52 6.20 -12.82
N GLY A 228 -3.66 5.38 -11.78
CA GLY A 228 -2.52 4.85 -11.01
C GLY A 228 -2.98 3.90 -9.92
N GLU A 229 -2.08 3.11 -9.36
CA GLU A 229 -2.40 2.18 -8.27
C GLU A 229 -2.88 2.93 -7.01
N GLU A 230 -3.61 2.25 -6.12
CA GLU A 230 -3.94 2.82 -4.81
C GLU A 230 -2.65 3.07 -4.03
N GLY A 231 -2.49 4.26 -3.45
CA GLY A 231 -1.30 4.63 -2.67
C GLY A 231 -0.19 5.40 -3.36
N VAL A 232 -0.19 5.52 -4.70
CA VAL A 232 0.87 6.25 -5.44
C VAL A 232 0.85 7.78 -5.25
N GLY A 233 -0.15 8.31 -4.53
CA GLY A 233 -0.31 9.74 -4.26
C GLY A 233 -1.23 10.50 -5.23
N LYS A 234 -2.23 9.83 -5.84
CA LYS A 234 -3.19 10.48 -6.78
C LYS A 234 -3.90 11.68 -6.16
N HIS A 235 -4.41 11.54 -4.92
CA HIS A 235 -5.03 12.65 -4.19
C HIS A 235 -4.04 13.75 -3.83
N THR A 236 -2.82 13.39 -3.46
CA THR A 236 -1.75 14.35 -3.15
C THR A 236 -1.47 15.28 -4.33
N ILE A 237 -1.48 14.75 -5.57
CA ILE A 237 -1.34 15.56 -6.79
C ILE A 237 -2.49 16.57 -6.92
N VAL A 238 -3.73 16.14 -6.67
CA VAL A 238 -4.90 17.03 -6.74
C VAL A 238 -4.87 18.09 -5.64
N ASP A 239 -4.46 17.74 -4.42
CA ASP A 239 -4.27 18.69 -3.31
C ASP A 239 -3.19 19.72 -3.66
N ALA A 240 -2.14 19.32 -4.38
CA ALA A 240 -1.09 20.23 -4.88
C ALA A 240 -1.64 21.25 -5.84
N LEU A 241 -2.43 20.77 -6.79
CA LEU A 241 -3.07 21.61 -7.77
C LEU A 241 -4.06 22.56 -7.08
N ALA A 242 -4.86 22.06 -6.13
CA ALA A 242 -5.78 22.87 -5.33
C ALA A 242 -5.03 24.00 -4.60
N LYS A 243 -3.85 23.71 -4.04
CA LYS A 243 -2.98 24.71 -3.42
C LYS A 243 -2.45 25.74 -4.43
N LYS A 244 -1.91 25.30 -5.58
CA LYS A 244 -1.44 26.22 -6.64
C LYS A 244 -2.58 27.13 -7.13
N ILE A 245 -3.78 26.57 -7.32
CA ILE A 245 -4.98 27.31 -7.73
C ILE A 245 -5.37 28.33 -6.67
N TYR A 246 -5.37 27.93 -5.39
CA TYR A 246 -5.69 28.81 -4.26
C TYR A 246 -4.71 29.99 -4.14
N GLU A 247 -3.41 29.72 -4.29
CA GLU A 247 -2.33 30.71 -4.24
C GLU A 247 -2.24 31.55 -5.53
N GLY A 248 -3.02 31.24 -6.58
CA GLY A 248 -2.97 31.93 -7.86
C GLY A 248 -1.70 31.67 -8.69
N LYS A 249 -0.95 30.60 -8.39
CA LYS A 249 0.29 30.21 -9.07
C LYS A 249 0.05 29.31 -10.29
N VAL A 250 -1.09 29.49 -10.94
CA VAL A 250 -1.53 28.71 -12.12
C VAL A 250 -1.87 29.65 -13.27
N GLY A 251 -2.05 29.09 -14.46
CA GLY A 251 -2.55 29.83 -15.62
C GLY A 251 -3.88 30.58 -15.33
N PRO A 252 -4.16 31.71 -16.02
CA PRO A 252 -5.35 32.53 -15.78
C PRO A 252 -6.69 31.80 -15.93
N ALA A 253 -6.73 30.69 -16.67
CA ALA A 253 -7.92 29.87 -16.86
C ALA A 253 -8.35 29.10 -15.60
N LEU A 254 -7.38 28.76 -14.75
CA LEU A 254 -7.60 27.95 -13.54
C LEU A 254 -7.49 28.76 -12.25
N ALA A 255 -6.86 29.95 -12.33
CA ALA A 255 -6.67 30.81 -11.18
C ALA A 255 -8.00 31.03 -10.43
N TYR A 256 -7.99 30.71 -9.14
CA TYR A 256 -9.11 30.90 -8.22
C TYR A 256 -10.37 30.04 -8.50
N LYS A 257 -10.28 29.00 -9.33
CA LYS A 257 -11.32 27.96 -9.35
C LYS A 257 -11.33 27.16 -8.04
N ARG A 258 -12.44 26.49 -7.76
CA ARG A 258 -12.67 25.60 -6.61
C ARG A 258 -12.61 24.17 -7.10
N ILE A 259 -11.72 23.37 -6.52
CA ILE A 259 -11.78 21.92 -6.67
C ILE A 259 -12.73 21.37 -5.61
N LEU A 260 -13.84 20.76 -6.04
CA LEU A 260 -14.84 20.16 -5.17
C LEU A 260 -14.78 18.63 -5.31
N LYS A 261 -14.39 17.96 -4.22
CA LYS A 261 -14.43 16.50 -4.13
C LYS A 261 -15.85 16.04 -3.82
N VAL A 262 -16.47 15.34 -4.77
CA VAL A 262 -17.87 14.93 -4.68
C VAL A 262 -18.00 13.60 -3.92
N ASN A 263 -18.94 13.52 -2.98
CA ASN A 263 -19.32 12.26 -2.34
C ASN A 263 -20.45 11.59 -3.13
N MET A 264 -20.06 10.76 -4.10
CA MET A 264 -20.99 10.05 -4.97
C MET A 264 -21.88 9.07 -4.20
N GLU A 265 -21.38 8.44 -3.13
CA GLU A 265 -22.17 7.52 -2.31
C GLU A 265 -23.34 8.26 -1.64
N LYS A 266 -23.09 9.46 -1.10
CA LYS A 266 -24.11 10.30 -0.50
C LYS A 266 -25.14 10.78 -1.54
N ILE A 267 -24.69 11.18 -2.73
CA ILE A 267 -25.59 11.62 -3.81
C ILE A 267 -26.51 10.49 -4.27
N LEU A 268 -25.94 9.30 -4.51
CA LEU A 268 -26.69 8.16 -5.04
C LEU A 268 -27.60 7.49 -4.01
N SER A 269 -27.36 7.70 -2.71
CA SER A 269 -28.21 7.17 -1.63
C SER A 269 -29.42 8.05 -1.29
N GLU A 270 -29.47 9.29 -1.79
CA GLU A 270 -30.60 10.21 -1.58
C GLU A 270 -31.91 9.64 -2.12
N PHE A 271 -31.84 8.92 -3.24
CA PHE A 271 -32.99 8.30 -3.88
C PHE A 271 -32.80 6.79 -4.05
N THR A 272 -33.89 6.04 -4.09
CA THR A 272 -33.87 4.60 -4.40
C THR A 272 -33.95 4.32 -5.90
N ASP A 273 -34.71 5.14 -6.62
CA ASP A 273 -34.93 5.03 -8.06
C ASP A 273 -33.72 5.53 -8.87
N GLU A 274 -33.30 4.74 -9.85
CA GLU A 274 -32.11 5.01 -10.67
C GLU A 274 -32.23 6.31 -11.47
N LYS A 275 -33.39 6.56 -12.11
CA LYS A 275 -33.59 7.78 -12.90
C LYS A 275 -33.62 9.02 -12.03
N LYS A 276 -34.20 8.94 -10.83
CA LYS A 276 -34.15 10.04 -9.87
C LYS A 276 -32.73 10.35 -9.42
N ARG A 277 -31.88 9.33 -9.23
CA ARG A 277 -30.45 9.54 -8.93
C ARG A 277 -29.73 10.23 -10.07
N GLU A 278 -29.95 9.80 -11.32
CA GLU A 278 -29.35 10.41 -12.51
C GLU A 278 -29.78 11.89 -12.63
N ASN A 279 -31.08 12.18 -12.54
CA ASN A 279 -31.62 13.53 -12.61
C ASN A 279 -31.09 14.42 -11.47
N PHE A 280 -31.00 13.89 -10.25
CA PHE A 280 -30.47 14.66 -9.12
C PHE A 280 -28.99 15.01 -9.33
N PHE A 281 -28.18 14.06 -9.82
CA PHE A 281 -26.80 14.35 -10.15
C PHE A 281 -26.69 15.38 -11.29
N GLU A 282 -27.56 15.29 -12.30
CA GLU A 282 -27.65 16.29 -13.36
C GLU A 282 -27.97 17.70 -12.84
N GLU A 283 -28.87 17.83 -11.86
CA GLU A 283 -29.18 19.11 -11.21
C GLU A 283 -27.95 19.71 -10.50
N LEU A 284 -27.17 18.88 -9.79
CA LEU A 284 -25.94 19.31 -9.13
C LEU A 284 -24.86 19.74 -10.14
N LEU A 285 -24.72 19.03 -11.26
CA LEU A 285 -23.80 19.41 -12.35
C LEU A 285 -24.23 20.71 -13.03
N GLN A 286 -25.54 20.92 -13.20
CA GLN A 286 -26.08 22.15 -13.75
C GLN A 286 -25.78 23.35 -12.85
N GLU A 287 -25.93 23.20 -11.53
CA GLU A 287 -25.54 24.23 -10.55
C GLU A 287 -24.04 24.56 -10.63
N ALA A 288 -23.19 23.54 -10.71
CA ALA A 288 -21.74 23.72 -10.86
C ALA A 288 -21.35 24.44 -12.15
N ALA A 289 -21.98 24.08 -13.28
CA ALA A 289 -21.75 24.72 -14.58
C ALA A 289 -22.17 26.20 -14.57
N GLU A 290 -23.21 26.54 -13.82
CA GLU A 290 -23.66 27.93 -13.64
C GLU A 290 -22.70 28.75 -12.78
N ALA A 291 -22.02 28.11 -11.83
CA ALA A 291 -21.03 28.76 -10.98
C ALA A 291 -19.75 29.18 -11.75
N LYS A 292 -19.38 28.44 -12.80
CA LYS A 292 -18.24 28.67 -13.73
C LYS A 292 -16.84 28.63 -13.11
N ASN A 293 -16.74 28.41 -11.81
CA ASN A 293 -15.49 28.30 -11.07
C ASN A 293 -15.31 26.92 -10.44
N VAL A 294 -16.01 25.89 -10.91
CA VAL A 294 -16.00 24.57 -10.30
C VAL A 294 -15.20 23.58 -11.16
N ILE A 295 -14.30 22.86 -10.50
CA ILE A 295 -13.65 21.65 -11.00
C ILE A 295 -14.13 20.52 -10.09
N LEU A 296 -14.77 19.49 -10.65
CA LEU A 296 -15.25 18.35 -9.88
C LEU A 296 -14.20 17.24 -9.81
N LEU A 297 -13.91 16.79 -8.59
CA LEU A 297 -13.13 15.58 -8.36
C LEU A 297 -14.08 14.41 -8.06
N ILE A 298 -14.00 13.35 -8.86
CA ILE A 298 -14.77 12.11 -8.69
C ILE A 298 -13.80 10.95 -8.46
N ASP A 299 -13.86 10.37 -7.26
CA ASP A 299 -13.12 9.16 -6.92
C ASP A 299 -13.77 7.92 -7.55
N ASN A 300 -12.94 6.97 -7.99
CA ASN A 300 -13.37 5.71 -8.61
C ASN A 300 -14.37 5.94 -9.74
N ILE A 301 -14.03 6.87 -10.65
CA ILE A 301 -14.93 7.33 -11.72
C ILE A 301 -15.40 6.18 -12.61
N ASP A 302 -14.59 5.13 -12.77
CA ASP A 302 -14.92 3.90 -13.49
C ASP A 302 -16.22 3.24 -13.02
N ARG A 303 -16.57 3.37 -11.73
CA ARG A 303 -17.78 2.76 -11.16
C ARG A 303 -19.08 3.36 -11.68
N TYR A 304 -19.02 4.56 -12.27
CA TYR A 304 -20.19 5.33 -12.72
C TYR A 304 -20.25 5.46 -14.25
N LEU A 305 -19.34 4.83 -14.98
CA LEU A 305 -19.20 4.94 -16.44
C LEU A 305 -19.48 3.62 -17.18
N PHE A 306 -19.96 2.61 -16.45
CA PHE A 306 -20.26 1.30 -17.01
C PHE A 306 -21.48 0.67 -16.30
N PRO A 307 -22.46 0.15 -17.06
CA PRO A 307 -23.61 -0.53 -16.48
C PRO A 307 -23.19 -1.88 -15.89
N PHE A 308 -23.37 -2.05 -14.59
CA PHE A 308 -23.15 -3.31 -13.88
C PHE A 308 -24.29 -3.53 -12.88
N GLU A 309 -24.62 -4.78 -12.56
CA GLU A 309 -25.73 -5.09 -11.63
C GLU A 309 -25.62 -4.26 -10.33
N GLY A 310 -26.64 -3.44 -10.07
CA GLY A 310 -26.72 -2.59 -8.88
C GLY A 310 -25.97 -1.26 -8.92
N ARG A 311 -25.36 -0.87 -10.05
CA ARG A 311 -24.69 0.43 -10.23
C ARG A 311 -25.42 1.30 -11.25
N VAL A 312 -25.46 2.61 -10.98
CA VAL A 312 -26.05 3.62 -11.86
C VAL A 312 -25.03 4.01 -12.93
N ASP A 313 -25.43 3.96 -14.20
CA ASP A 313 -24.63 4.47 -15.31
C ASP A 313 -24.88 5.99 -15.47
N LEU A 314 -23.84 6.79 -15.23
CA LEU A 314 -23.87 8.25 -15.35
C LEU A 314 -23.10 8.73 -16.59
N THR A 315 -22.77 7.84 -17.52
CA THR A 315 -22.01 8.15 -18.74
C THR A 315 -22.63 9.32 -19.51
N THR A 316 -23.94 9.26 -19.75
CA THR A 316 -24.70 10.27 -20.51
C THR A 316 -24.71 11.62 -19.81
N THR A 317 -24.90 11.62 -18.49
CA THR A 317 -24.91 12.82 -17.67
C THR A 317 -23.54 13.50 -17.70
N ILE A 318 -22.46 12.74 -17.45
CA ILE A 318 -21.10 13.28 -17.47
C ILE A 318 -20.72 13.76 -18.87
N GLU A 319 -21.04 13.00 -19.92
CA GLU A 319 -20.78 13.37 -21.32
C GLU A 319 -21.38 14.75 -21.67
N LYS A 320 -22.61 15.02 -21.22
CA LYS A 320 -23.31 16.27 -21.49
C LYS A 320 -22.52 17.49 -20.99
N PHE A 321 -21.98 17.42 -19.78
CA PHE A 321 -21.27 18.53 -19.16
C PHE A 321 -19.79 18.59 -19.54
N ALA A 322 -19.13 17.44 -19.70
CA ALA A 322 -17.72 17.33 -20.05
C ALA A 322 -17.38 17.86 -21.47
N LYS A 323 -18.38 18.01 -22.35
CA LYS A 323 -18.23 18.65 -23.68
C LYS A 323 -18.00 20.16 -23.60
N THR A 324 -18.37 20.80 -22.49
CA THR A 324 -18.33 22.26 -22.33
C THR A 324 -17.16 22.70 -21.45
N ASP A 325 -16.81 23.99 -21.49
CA ASP A 325 -15.82 24.60 -20.59
C ASP A 325 -16.45 25.16 -19.30
N ALA A 326 -17.77 25.00 -19.14
CA ALA A 326 -18.51 25.52 -17.99
C ALA A 326 -18.12 24.84 -16.68
N ILE A 327 -17.72 23.56 -16.77
CA ILE A 327 -17.29 22.72 -15.66
C ILE A 327 -16.18 21.79 -16.14
N GLN A 328 -15.20 21.54 -15.28
CA GLN A 328 -14.11 20.60 -15.56
C GLN A 328 -14.20 19.41 -14.62
N PHE A 329 -13.76 18.24 -15.10
CA PHE A 329 -13.72 17.01 -14.31
C PHE A 329 -12.29 16.51 -14.10
N ILE A 330 -12.03 16.06 -12.89
CA ILE A 330 -10.88 15.24 -12.49
C ILE A 330 -11.45 13.90 -12.03
N GLY A 331 -11.25 12.84 -12.81
CA GLY A 331 -11.57 11.47 -12.42
C GLY A 331 -10.34 10.77 -11.84
N ILE A 332 -10.50 9.98 -10.79
CA ILE A 332 -9.45 9.08 -10.28
C ILE A 332 -9.88 7.62 -10.51
N THR A 333 -8.97 6.79 -11.01
CA THR A 333 -9.20 5.34 -11.19
C THR A 333 -7.88 4.55 -11.11
N GLU A 334 -7.95 3.23 -11.21
CA GLU A 334 -6.80 2.32 -11.29
C GLU A 334 -6.56 1.87 -12.76
N PRO A 335 -5.32 1.48 -13.12
CA PRO A 335 -4.98 1.11 -14.50
C PRO A 335 -5.86 0.02 -15.10
N PHE A 336 -6.16 -1.01 -14.29
CA PHE A 336 -6.98 -2.13 -14.73
C PHE A 336 -8.42 -1.71 -15.04
N PHE A 337 -9.07 -0.95 -14.15
CA PHE A 337 -10.44 -0.45 -14.36
C PHE A 337 -10.51 0.56 -15.51
N TYR A 338 -9.49 1.39 -15.68
CA TYR A 338 -9.39 2.28 -16.83
C TYR A 338 -9.44 1.50 -18.15
N GLN A 339 -8.59 0.48 -18.29
CA GLN A 339 -8.53 -0.32 -19.52
C GLN A 339 -9.84 -1.10 -19.78
N LYS A 340 -10.48 -1.61 -18.71
CA LYS A 340 -11.69 -2.42 -18.85
C LYS A 340 -12.95 -1.61 -19.10
N PHE A 341 -13.11 -0.46 -18.45
CA PHE A 341 -14.39 0.26 -18.41
C PHE A 341 -14.37 1.63 -19.09
N ILE A 342 -13.26 2.37 -19.00
CA ILE A 342 -13.19 3.76 -19.48
C ILE A 342 -12.65 3.83 -20.91
N TYR A 343 -11.53 3.14 -21.19
CA TYR A 343 -10.91 3.10 -22.51
C TYR A 343 -11.87 2.65 -23.64
N PRO A 344 -12.67 1.58 -23.48
CA PRO A 344 -13.62 1.18 -24.52
C PRO A 344 -14.85 2.09 -24.63
N ASN A 345 -15.12 2.97 -23.66
CA ASN A 345 -16.28 3.87 -23.66
C ASN A 345 -16.00 5.10 -24.55
N GLU A 346 -16.43 5.05 -25.82
CA GLU A 346 -16.18 6.13 -26.79
C GLU A 346 -16.73 7.50 -26.36
N LYS A 347 -17.81 7.53 -25.57
CA LYS A 347 -18.45 8.77 -25.11
C LYS A 347 -17.58 9.53 -24.11
N ILE A 348 -16.78 8.80 -23.32
CA ILE A 348 -15.91 9.38 -22.29
C ILE A 348 -14.48 9.54 -22.78
N ASN A 349 -13.93 8.51 -23.44
CA ASN A 349 -12.50 8.46 -23.79
C ASN A 349 -12.06 9.63 -24.70
N ARG A 350 -12.98 10.19 -25.50
CA ARG A 350 -12.70 11.37 -26.34
C ARG A 350 -12.76 12.70 -25.59
N LEU A 351 -13.41 12.75 -24.43
CA LEU A 351 -13.66 13.97 -23.65
C LEU A 351 -12.66 14.17 -22.50
N PHE A 352 -11.94 13.11 -22.12
CA PHE A 352 -11.01 13.10 -21.01
C PHE A 352 -9.61 12.71 -21.47
N GLU A 353 -8.60 13.42 -20.98
CA GLU A 353 -7.21 13.04 -21.19
C GLU A 353 -6.68 12.23 -20.01
N LYS A 354 -5.94 11.16 -20.35
CA LYS A 354 -5.32 10.27 -19.37
C LYS A 354 -4.02 10.88 -18.83
N VAL A 355 -3.85 10.87 -17.51
CA VAL A 355 -2.58 11.15 -16.83
C VAL A 355 -2.22 9.93 -16.00
N ASP A 356 -1.12 9.28 -16.36
CA ASP A 356 -0.60 8.12 -15.64
C ASP A 356 0.25 8.56 -14.45
N VAL A 357 0.00 7.96 -13.29
CA VAL A 357 0.74 8.17 -12.05
C VAL A 357 1.31 6.83 -11.60
N TYR A 358 2.63 6.72 -11.70
CA TYR A 358 3.36 5.51 -11.34
C TYR A 358 3.92 5.60 -9.94
N GLU A 359 4.23 4.46 -9.33
CA GLU A 359 5.00 4.39 -8.08
C GLU A 359 6.33 5.16 -8.22
N VAL A 360 6.68 5.95 -7.21
CA VAL A 360 7.96 6.69 -7.17
C VAL A 360 9.15 5.75 -6.95
N SER A 361 10.34 6.18 -7.36
CA SER A 361 11.55 5.42 -7.05
C SER A 361 11.84 5.40 -5.55
N ILE A 362 12.73 4.50 -5.12
CA ILE A 362 13.16 4.39 -3.72
C ILE A 362 13.81 5.70 -3.25
N GLU A 363 14.63 6.31 -4.10
CA GLU A 363 15.32 7.58 -3.84
C GLU A 363 14.33 8.76 -3.77
N GLU A 364 13.34 8.78 -4.66
CA GLU A 364 12.25 9.76 -4.64
C GLU A 364 11.38 9.60 -3.37
N ALA A 365 11.06 8.37 -2.97
CA ALA A 365 10.34 8.08 -1.74
C ALA A 365 11.11 8.55 -0.51
N GLU A 366 12.43 8.31 -0.46
CA GLU A 366 13.31 8.81 0.58
C GLU A 366 13.25 10.33 0.69
N LYS A 367 13.39 11.03 -0.44
CA LYS A 367 13.28 12.49 -0.50
C LYS A 367 11.91 12.99 -0.02
N ILE A 368 10.81 12.39 -0.48
CA ILE A 368 9.45 12.74 -0.05
C ILE A 368 9.31 12.64 1.48
N ILE A 369 9.82 11.56 2.09
CA ILE A 369 9.74 11.32 3.54
C ILE A 369 10.63 12.32 4.30
N LEU A 370 11.87 12.54 3.86
CA LEU A 370 12.78 13.51 4.49
C LEU A 370 12.27 14.95 4.41
N GLU A 371 11.53 15.30 3.35
CA GLU A 371 10.94 16.63 3.24
C GLU A 371 9.73 16.82 4.16
N ASN A 372 8.97 15.75 4.42
CA ASN A 372 7.72 15.79 5.19
C ASN A 372 7.84 15.18 6.61
N PHE A 373 9.05 14.84 7.06
CA PHE A 373 9.31 14.13 8.31
C PHE A 373 8.68 14.81 9.54
N GLU A 374 8.67 16.14 9.60
CA GLU A 374 8.11 16.92 10.72
C GLU A 374 6.65 16.59 10.99
N ILE A 375 5.87 16.30 9.96
CA ILE A 375 4.44 15.99 10.09
C ILE A 375 4.28 14.64 10.78
N LEU A 376 5.13 13.67 10.43
CA LEU A 376 5.15 12.34 11.07
C LEU A 376 5.68 12.45 12.51
N GLU A 377 6.82 13.12 12.70
CA GLU A 377 7.44 13.32 14.00
C GLU A 377 6.53 14.06 14.98
N THR A 378 5.89 15.15 14.57
CA THR A 378 5.02 15.95 15.43
C THR A 378 3.74 15.21 15.78
N ARG A 379 3.17 14.46 14.82
CA ARG A 379 1.95 13.66 15.04
C ARG A 379 2.15 12.64 16.16
N HIS A 380 3.27 11.92 16.14
CA HIS A 380 3.56 10.88 17.14
C HIS A 380 4.46 11.37 18.29
N ARG A 381 4.99 12.59 18.22
CA ARG A 381 6.03 13.12 19.13
C ARG A 381 7.20 12.15 19.23
N VAL A 382 7.78 11.83 18.08
CA VAL A 382 8.96 10.97 17.96
C VAL A 382 10.00 11.62 17.08
N PHE A 383 11.25 11.18 17.17
CA PHE A 383 12.30 11.48 16.21
C PHE A 383 12.64 10.25 15.39
N PHE A 384 12.77 10.41 14.08
CA PHE A 384 13.19 9.38 13.15
C PHE A 384 14.61 9.67 12.65
N PRO A 385 15.62 8.95 13.15
CA PRO A 385 16.94 8.99 12.55
C PRO A 385 16.92 8.60 11.07
N TYR A 386 17.86 9.16 10.31
CA TYR A 386 18.01 8.89 8.88
C TYR A 386 18.13 7.39 8.60
N GLU A 387 18.86 6.65 9.44
CA GLU A 387 19.00 5.20 9.34
C GLU A 387 17.67 4.47 9.53
N THR A 388 16.80 4.97 10.40
CA THR A 388 15.46 4.39 10.62
C THR A 388 14.58 4.61 9.39
N ILE A 389 14.59 5.81 8.81
CA ILE A 389 13.87 6.12 7.56
C ILE A 389 14.36 5.21 6.43
N LYS A 390 15.68 5.11 6.27
CA LYS A 390 16.30 4.26 5.25
C LYS A 390 15.99 2.77 5.46
N ASN A 391 16.01 2.29 6.71
CA ASN A 391 15.61 0.92 7.02
C ASN A 391 14.13 0.69 6.70
N ALA A 392 13.25 1.61 7.08
CA ALA A 392 11.82 1.54 6.79
C ALA A 392 11.56 1.43 5.28
N ILE A 393 12.20 2.26 4.46
CA ILE A 393 12.05 2.22 3.01
C ILE A 393 12.54 0.89 2.44
N ASN A 394 13.76 0.45 2.80
CA ASN A 394 14.32 -0.79 2.30
C ASN A 394 13.47 -2.02 2.68
N LYS A 395 12.99 -2.06 3.92
CA LYS A 395 12.16 -3.16 4.43
C LYS A 395 10.76 -3.11 3.83
N ALA A 396 10.15 -1.93 3.72
CA ALA A 396 8.86 -1.78 3.04
C ALA A 396 8.94 -2.24 1.59
N ASN A 397 9.99 -1.89 0.84
CA ASN A 397 10.19 -2.33 -0.55
C ASN A 397 10.13 -3.88 -0.68
N PHE A 398 10.71 -4.59 0.29
CA PHE A 398 10.83 -6.04 0.24
C PHE A 398 9.59 -6.75 0.79
N TYR A 399 9.10 -6.33 1.96
CA TYR A 399 8.06 -7.04 2.72
C TYR A 399 6.64 -6.54 2.45
N ILE A 400 6.48 -5.31 1.94
CA ILE A 400 5.17 -4.70 1.67
C ILE A 400 5.09 -4.42 0.17
N THR A 401 4.57 -5.39 -0.59
CA THR A 401 4.56 -5.30 -2.07
C THR A 401 3.22 -4.95 -2.68
N GLU A 402 2.14 -5.02 -1.90
CA GLU A 402 0.78 -4.65 -2.35
C GLU A 402 0.57 -3.13 -2.37
N ILE A 403 1.28 -2.40 -1.51
CA ILE A 403 1.17 -0.96 -1.36
C ILE A 403 2.38 -0.31 -2.07
N PRO A 404 2.17 0.67 -2.97
CA PRO A 404 3.26 1.37 -3.63
C PRO A 404 3.91 2.40 -2.72
N PHE A 405 5.12 2.83 -3.09
CA PHE A 405 5.74 4.02 -2.53
C PHE A 405 5.00 5.31 -2.92
N PRO A 406 5.01 6.33 -2.04
CA PRO A 406 5.68 6.38 -0.73
C PRO A 406 4.87 5.82 0.44
N GLU A 407 3.59 5.47 0.24
CA GLU A 407 2.63 5.12 1.30
C GLU A 407 3.14 3.99 2.20
N LYS A 408 3.62 2.87 1.63
CA LYS A 408 4.09 1.72 2.42
C LYS A 408 5.20 2.05 3.44
N ALA A 409 6.08 3.00 3.13
CA ALA A 409 7.14 3.41 4.03
C ALA A 409 6.63 4.37 5.12
N ILE A 410 5.71 5.27 4.75
CA ILE A 410 5.05 6.16 5.70
C ILE A 410 4.25 5.36 6.72
N ASP A 411 3.45 4.40 6.26
CA ASP A 411 2.65 3.52 7.11
C ASP A 411 3.54 2.72 8.07
N LEU A 412 4.66 2.20 7.58
CA LEU A 412 5.61 1.45 8.40
C LEU A 412 6.27 2.34 9.47
N LEU A 413 6.62 3.58 9.14
CA LEU A 413 7.15 4.55 10.09
C LEU A 413 6.10 4.94 11.15
N ASP A 414 4.85 5.18 10.74
CA ASP A 414 3.72 5.48 11.62
C ASP A 414 3.52 4.33 12.63
N LEU A 415 3.41 3.09 12.13
CA LEU A 415 3.29 1.90 12.99
C LEU A 415 4.46 1.75 13.96
N ALA A 416 5.70 1.98 13.50
CA ALA A 416 6.88 1.91 14.35
C ALA A 416 6.91 3.00 15.44
N ALA A 417 6.42 4.20 15.14
CA ALA A 417 6.27 5.24 16.14
C ALA A 417 5.25 4.87 17.22
N VAL A 418 4.08 4.35 16.82
CA VAL A 418 3.04 3.90 17.74
C VAL A 418 3.56 2.76 18.62
N PHE A 419 4.21 1.77 18.00
CA PHE A 419 4.79 0.62 18.69
C PHE A 419 5.85 1.06 19.71
N GLN A 420 6.81 1.91 19.32
CA GLN A 420 7.88 2.38 20.19
C GLN A 420 7.33 3.12 21.42
N ARG A 421 6.31 3.95 21.25
CA ARG A 421 5.66 4.66 22.36
C ARG A 421 4.94 3.72 23.30
N LYS A 422 4.21 2.75 22.77
CA LYS A 422 3.50 1.73 23.55
C LYS A 422 4.48 0.90 24.37
N LYS A 423 5.57 0.44 23.74
CA LYS A 423 6.65 -0.34 24.38
C LYS A 423 7.28 0.39 25.57
N LEU A 424 7.42 1.72 25.46
CA LEU A 424 7.99 2.57 26.51
C LEU A 424 6.96 3.11 27.52
N GLY A 425 5.66 2.85 27.34
CA GLY A 425 4.60 3.33 28.24
C GLY A 425 4.53 4.86 28.36
N LEU A 426 4.87 5.60 27.30
CA LEU A 426 5.03 7.05 27.36
C LEU A 426 3.70 7.80 27.44
N LEU A 427 3.62 8.77 28.36
CA LEU A 427 2.54 9.75 28.43
C LEU A 427 2.55 10.69 27.21
N GLU A 428 1.40 11.31 26.91
CA GLU A 428 1.23 12.10 25.68
C GLU A 428 2.37 13.09 25.43
N LYS A 429 2.88 13.81 26.44
CA LYS A 429 3.80 14.95 26.24
C LYS A 429 5.28 14.60 26.00
N GLN A 430 5.68 13.33 26.06
CA GLN A 430 7.10 12.94 25.96
C GLN A 430 7.51 12.61 24.51
N TRP A 431 8.71 13.06 24.12
CA TRP A 431 9.37 12.71 22.85
C TRP A 431 10.27 11.51 23.02
N THR A 432 10.39 10.68 21.98
CA THR A 432 11.30 9.51 21.96
C THR A 432 11.90 9.31 20.58
N VAL A 433 12.98 8.54 20.49
CA VAL A 433 13.63 8.19 19.22
C VAL A 433 13.17 6.80 18.78
N VAL A 434 12.82 6.66 17.50
CA VAL A 434 12.48 5.36 16.90
C VAL A 434 13.74 4.80 16.25
N PHE A 435 14.27 3.70 16.80
CA PHE A 435 15.46 3.04 16.26
C PHE A 435 15.11 2.04 15.14
N PRO A 436 16.06 1.67 14.26
CA PRO A 436 15.80 0.72 13.17
C PRO A 436 15.22 -0.63 13.61
N GLN A 437 15.53 -1.10 14.83
CA GLN A 437 15.01 -2.35 15.39
C GLN A 437 13.48 -2.31 15.58
N ALA A 438 12.89 -1.13 15.84
CA ALA A 438 11.44 -1.02 15.96
C ALA A 438 10.72 -1.32 14.63
N ILE A 439 11.37 -1.03 13.49
CA ILE A 439 10.85 -1.38 12.17
C ILE A 439 10.82 -2.91 11.99
N ASP A 440 11.91 -3.57 12.38
CA ASP A 440 12.04 -5.02 12.30
C ASP A 440 11.00 -5.73 13.18
N GLU A 441 10.83 -5.27 14.44
CA GLU A 441 9.85 -5.81 15.38
C GLU A 441 8.40 -5.62 14.89
N VAL A 442 8.06 -4.45 14.35
CA VAL A 442 6.70 -4.18 13.81
C VAL A 442 6.41 -5.03 12.58
N LEU A 443 7.38 -5.21 11.69
CA LEU A 443 7.20 -6.10 10.53
C LEU A 443 7.03 -7.55 10.95
N GLU A 444 7.81 -8.02 11.94
CA GLU A 444 7.67 -9.36 12.48
C GLU A 444 6.31 -9.56 13.16
N GLU A 445 5.81 -8.58 13.92
CA GLU A 445 4.48 -8.62 14.53
C GLU A 445 3.37 -8.63 13.48
N LYS A 446 3.46 -7.78 12.45
CA LYS A 446 2.44 -7.60 11.42
C LYS A 446 2.40 -8.74 10.39
N THR A 447 3.58 -9.24 10.00
CA THR A 447 3.71 -10.19 8.88
C THR A 447 4.05 -11.61 9.32
N HIS A 448 4.50 -11.79 10.57
CA HIS A 448 5.10 -13.02 11.08
C HIS A 448 6.38 -13.46 10.36
N ILE A 449 6.88 -12.67 9.40
CA ILE A 449 8.10 -12.96 8.64
C ILE A 449 9.30 -12.45 9.44
N PRO A 450 10.30 -13.30 9.75
CA PRO A 450 11.54 -12.86 10.36
C PRO A 450 12.28 -11.90 9.41
N THR A 451 12.69 -10.77 9.94
CA THR A 451 13.38 -9.73 9.17
C THR A 451 14.91 -9.83 9.26
N SER A 452 15.38 -10.61 10.24
CA SER A 452 16.79 -10.88 10.51
C SER A 452 16.98 -12.31 11.02
N ILE A 453 18.21 -12.82 10.93
CA ILE A 453 18.54 -14.14 11.48
C ILE A 453 18.76 -13.98 12.98
N THR A 454 17.77 -14.40 13.76
CA THR A 454 17.89 -14.43 15.22
C THR A 454 18.86 -15.54 15.66
N PRO A 455 19.49 -15.41 16.85
CA PRO A 455 20.35 -16.48 17.38
C PRO A 455 19.64 -17.84 17.46
N ALA A 456 18.35 -17.84 17.83
CA ALA A 456 17.52 -19.04 17.89
C ALA A 456 17.30 -19.66 16.49
N LEU A 457 17.08 -18.85 15.45
CA LEU A 457 16.97 -19.35 14.08
C LEU A 457 18.31 -19.91 13.58
N SER A 458 19.42 -19.26 13.92
CA SER A 458 20.77 -19.72 13.58
C SER A 458 21.05 -21.11 14.16
N GLU A 459 20.74 -21.34 15.43
CA GLU A 459 20.91 -22.65 16.07
C GLU A 459 20.04 -23.74 15.42
N LYS A 460 18.79 -23.42 15.07
CA LYS A 460 17.90 -24.35 14.33
C LYS A 460 18.48 -24.72 12.97
N LEU A 461 19.02 -23.73 12.24
CA LEU A 461 19.61 -23.93 10.92
C LEU A 461 20.87 -24.79 10.98
N LEU A 462 21.72 -24.62 12.00
CA LEU A 462 22.94 -25.41 12.19
C LEU A 462 22.66 -26.88 12.54
N ASN A 463 21.54 -27.17 13.19
CA ASN A 463 21.15 -28.52 13.63
C ASN A 463 20.02 -29.14 12.78
N LEU A 464 19.76 -28.58 11.60
CA LEU A 464 18.56 -28.86 10.81
C LEU A 464 18.44 -30.34 10.41
N GLU A 465 19.53 -30.98 10.01
CA GLU A 465 19.60 -32.39 9.64
C GLU A 465 19.16 -33.29 10.79
N LYS A 466 19.67 -33.03 11.99
CA LYS A 466 19.35 -33.79 13.20
C LYS A 466 17.88 -33.63 13.59
N ILE A 467 17.37 -32.40 13.50
CA ILE A 467 15.97 -32.09 13.82
C ILE A 467 15.03 -32.80 12.83
N LEU A 468 15.27 -32.67 11.53
CA LEU A 468 14.45 -33.31 10.50
C LEU A 468 14.55 -34.84 10.54
N SER A 469 15.74 -35.41 10.79
CA SER A 469 15.93 -36.86 10.91
C SER A 469 15.21 -37.46 12.11
N SER A 470 14.94 -36.67 13.16
CA SER A 470 14.11 -37.12 14.28
C SER A 470 12.64 -37.33 13.86
N GLN A 471 12.19 -36.66 12.81
CA GLN A 471 10.81 -36.71 12.33
C GLN A 471 10.64 -37.60 11.10
N ILE A 472 11.60 -37.58 10.18
CA ILE A 472 11.56 -38.27 8.89
C ILE A 472 12.56 -39.43 8.92
N ILE A 473 12.06 -40.65 8.73
CA ILE A 473 12.84 -41.88 8.89
C ILE A 473 13.47 -42.30 7.56
N GLN A 474 14.77 -42.64 7.59
CA GLN A 474 15.56 -43.21 6.48
C GLN A 474 15.49 -42.42 5.16
N GLN A 475 15.64 -41.09 5.25
CA GLN A 475 15.74 -40.19 4.09
C GLN A 475 16.94 -39.24 4.24
N GLU A 476 18.09 -39.73 4.73
CA GLU A 476 19.26 -38.90 5.06
C GLU A 476 19.76 -38.05 3.89
N GLU A 477 19.83 -38.63 2.68
CA GLU A 477 20.26 -37.89 1.49
C GLU A 477 19.31 -36.74 1.14
N ALA A 478 17.99 -37.01 1.20
CA ALA A 478 16.96 -36.01 0.96
C ALA A 478 16.99 -34.89 2.02
N ILE A 479 17.14 -35.26 3.29
CA ILE A 479 17.24 -34.34 4.42
C ILE A 479 18.51 -33.48 4.31
N ASN A 480 19.65 -34.06 3.95
CA ASN A 480 20.90 -33.33 3.77
C ASN A 480 20.80 -32.31 2.62
N GLN A 481 20.24 -32.70 1.46
CA GLN A 481 20.03 -31.79 0.34
C GLN A 481 19.09 -30.64 0.71
N LEU A 482 17.96 -30.98 1.34
CA LEU A 482 16.97 -30.01 1.83
C LEU A 482 17.59 -29.05 2.84
N ALA A 483 18.33 -29.55 3.84
CA ALA A 483 18.92 -28.74 4.89
C ALA A 483 19.99 -27.78 4.36
N GLN A 484 20.83 -28.23 3.42
CA GLN A 484 21.81 -27.37 2.75
C GLN A 484 21.13 -26.25 1.95
N ALA A 485 20.08 -26.57 1.20
CA ALA A 485 19.35 -25.60 0.39
C ALA A 485 18.58 -24.59 1.25
N LEU A 486 17.93 -25.04 2.32
CA LEU A 486 17.27 -24.16 3.30
C LEU A 486 18.29 -23.24 3.98
N ARG A 487 19.45 -23.74 4.41
CA ARG A 487 20.51 -22.89 4.99
C ARG A 487 20.96 -21.79 4.05
N ARG A 488 21.25 -22.11 2.77
CA ARG A 488 21.60 -21.11 1.75
C ARG A 488 20.50 -20.07 1.55
N SER A 489 19.26 -20.53 1.54
CA SER A 489 18.07 -19.71 1.36
C SER A 489 17.87 -18.69 2.49
N PHE A 490 17.94 -19.14 3.74
CA PHE A 490 17.77 -18.28 4.92
C PHE A 490 18.92 -17.28 5.12
N LEU A 491 20.13 -17.53 4.59
CA LEU A 491 21.21 -16.52 4.56
C LEU A 491 20.86 -15.29 3.69
N LEU A 492 19.95 -15.45 2.74
CA LEU A 492 19.48 -14.39 1.84
C LEU A 492 18.11 -13.82 2.25
N LEU A 493 17.67 -14.08 3.49
CA LEU A 493 16.43 -13.57 4.05
C LEU A 493 16.33 -12.05 3.88
N GLY A 494 15.19 -11.57 3.38
CA GLY A 494 14.96 -10.13 3.15
C GLY A 494 15.69 -9.54 1.94
N LYS A 495 16.42 -10.35 1.15
CA LYS A 495 17.19 -9.89 -0.03
C LYS A 495 16.89 -10.68 -1.30
N ARG A 496 16.25 -11.83 -1.16
CA ARG A 496 15.99 -12.76 -2.25
C ARG A 496 14.75 -12.36 -3.06
N LYS A 497 14.86 -12.25 -4.39
CA LYS A 497 13.70 -11.98 -5.27
C LYS A 497 12.81 -13.19 -5.52
N LYS A 498 13.35 -14.39 -5.37
CA LYS A 498 12.64 -15.68 -5.46
C LYS A 498 11.95 -16.04 -4.14
N PRO A 499 11.07 -17.06 -4.11
CA PRO A 499 10.60 -17.67 -2.86
C PRO A 499 11.76 -18.00 -1.93
N LEU A 500 11.50 -18.05 -0.62
CA LEU A 500 12.52 -18.33 0.40
C LEU A 500 13.32 -19.55 -0.01
N ALA A 501 12.62 -20.63 -0.30
CA ALA A 501 13.19 -21.81 -0.94
C ALA A 501 12.14 -22.49 -1.82
N SER A 502 12.57 -23.14 -2.89
CA SER A 502 11.70 -23.96 -3.74
C SER A 502 12.23 -25.38 -3.93
N PHE A 503 11.38 -26.37 -3.68
CA PHE A 503 11.74 -27.79 -3.79
C PHE A 503 10.76 -28.58 -4.66
N LEU A 504 11.31 -29.51 -5.45
CA LEU A 504 10.54 -30.57 -6.08
C LEU A 504 10.87 -31.90 -5.39
N PHE A 505 9.89 -32.46 -4.70
CA PHE A 505 10.00 -33.75 -4.03
C PHE A 505 9.54 -34.87 -4.95
N LEU A 506 10.49 -35.69 -5.40
CA LEU A 506 10.26 -36.85 -6.25
C LEU A 506 10.26 -38.12 -5.42
N GLY A 507 9.38 -39.08 -5.72
CA GLY A 507 9.42 -40.40 -5.10
C GLY A 507 8.07 -41.11 -5.12
N PRO A 508 7.97 -42.35 -4.63
CA PRO A 508 6.70 -43.05 -4.54
C PRO A 508 5.73 -42.44 -3.51
N THR A 509 4.49 -42.91 -3.49
CA THR A 509 3.51 -42.51 -2.47
C THR A 509 3.88 -43.07 -1.09
N GLY A 510 3.65 -42.30 -0.02
CA GLY A 510 3.80 -42.80 1.35
C GLY A 510 5.25 -42.90 1.87
N VAL A 511 6.21 -42.23 1.23
CA VAL A 511 7.63 -42.19 1.64
C VAL A 511 8.02 -40.99 2.51
N GLY A 512 7.09 -40.08 2.79
CA GLY A 512 7.31 -38.93 3.69
C GLY A 512 7.43 -37.55 3.02
N LYS A 513 7.10 -37.40 1.73
CA LYS A 513 7.12 -36.10 1.02
C LYS A 513 6.26 -35.03 1.73
N THR A 514 4.99 -35.33 1.96
CA THR A 514 4.04 -34.43 2.64
C THR A 514 4.38 -34.22 4.12
N GLU A 515 4.87 -35.26 4.80
CA GLU A 515 5.29 -35.16 6.20
C GLU A 515 6.50 -34.25 6.36
N THR A 516 7.41 -34.23 5.39
CA THR A 516 8.55 -33.30 5.36
C THR A 516 8.07 -31.85 5.25
N ALA A 517 7.05 -31.57 4.44
CA ALA A 517 6.46 -30.23 4.34
C ALA A 517 5.82 -29.78 5.66
N LYS A 518 5.10 -30.67 6.35
CA LYS A 518 4.55 -30.40 7.70
C LYS A 518 5.64 -30.14 8.73
N ALA A 519 6.71 -30.93 8.71
CA ALA A 519 7.87 -30.76 9.59
C ALA A 519 8.52 -29.38 9.41
N ILE A 520 8.70 -28.94 8.16
CA ILE A 520 9.24 -27.61 7.83
C ILE A 520 8.30 -26.51 8.34
N ALA A 521 6.98 -26.64 8.11
CA ALA A 521 5.98 -25.69 8.58
C ALA A 521 6.09 -25.51 10.11
N LYS A 522 6.07 -26.61 10.86
CA LYS A 522 6.20 -26.60 12.32
C LYS A 522 7.55 -26.03 12.80
N LEU A 523 8.65 -26.36 12.14
CA LEU A 523 10.00 -25.97 12.59
C LEU A 523 10.29 -24.47 12.44
N PHE A 524 9.94 -23.91 11.27
CA PHE A 524 10.28 -22.53 10.90
C PHE A 524 9.14 -21.54 11.10
N PHE A 525 7.89 -22.02 11.08
CA PHE A 525 6.69 -21.18 11.17
C PHE A 525 5.88 -21.49 12.44
N GLY A 526 6.28 -22.49 13.23
CA GLY A 526 5.76 -22.76 14.57
C GLY A 526 4.54 -23.70 14.63
N SER A 527 3.70 -23.71 13.59
CA SER A 527 2.51 -24.57 13.49
C SER A 527 2.38 -25.21 12.10
N GLU A 528 1.66 -26.33 12.03
CA GLU A 528 1.21 -26.92 10.76
C GLU A 528 0.15 -26.05 10.05
N ASP A 529 -0.48 -25.10 10.75
CA ASP A 529 -1.46 -24.16 10.16
C ASP A 529 -0.85 -23.24 9.09
N TYR A 530 0.49 -23.11 9.07
CA TYR A 530 1.24 -22.38 8.05
C TYR A 530 1.53 -23.22 6.81
N LEU A 531 1.02 -24.46 6.73
CA LEU A 531 1.05 -25.30 5.54
C LEU A 531 -0.17 -24.99 4.65
N LEU A 532 0.06 -24.24 3.58
CA LEU A 532 -0.90 -24.01 2.51
C LEU A 532 -0.88 -25.19 1.54
N ARG A 533 -1.78 -26.15 1.70
CA ARG A 533 -1.81 -27.36 0.87
C ARG A 533 -2.84 -27.27 -0.24
N PHE A 534 -2.39 -27.49 -1.48
CA PHE A 534 -3.23 -27.57 -2.67
C PHE A 534 -2.96 -28.88 -3.42
N ASP A 535 -4.01 -29.67 -3.62
CA ASP A 535 -3.96 -30.89 -4.42
C ASP A 535 -4.15 -30.55 -5.90
N MET A 536 -3.11 -30.78 -6.71
CA MET A 536 -3.11 -30.43 -8.13
C MET A 536 -3.99 -31.37 -8.97
N SER A 537 -4.43 -32.50 -8.42
CA SER A 537 -5.42 -33.37 -9.05
C SER A 537 -6.79 -32.68 -9.23
N LEU A 538 -7.07 -31.62 -8.46
CA LEU A 538 -8.32 -30.85 -8.57
C LEU A 538 -8.27 -29.77 -9.65
N TYR A 539 -7.10 -29.51 -10.25
CA TYR A 539 -6.88 -28.39 -11.17
C TYR A 539 -6.36 -28.87 -12.54
N GLN A 540 -7.12 -29.76 -13.18
CA GLN A 540 -6.75 -30.38 -14.45
C GLN A 540 -7.24 -29.58 -15.66
N THR A 541 -8.32 -28.81 -15.50
CA THR A 541 -8.95 -28.05 -16.59
C THR A 541 -8.65 -26.55 -16.51
N LYS A 542 -8.90 -25.80 -17.59
CA LYS A 542 -8.73 -24.34 -17.60
C LYS A 542 -9.74 -23.61 -16.73
N GLU A 543 -10.93 -24.18 -16.52
CA GLU A 543 -11.97 -23.58 -15.70
C GLU A 543 -11.57 -23.60 -14.21
N ASP A 544 -10.92 -24.68 -13.77
CA ASP A 544 -10.41 -24.82 -12.40
C ASP A 544 -9.34 -23.75 -12.06
N ILE A 545 -8.60 -23.27 -13.06
CA ILE A 545 -7.61 -22.20 -12.90
C ILE A 545 -8.28 -20.91 -12.42
N LYS A 546 -9.48 -20.59 -12.92
CA LYS A 546 -10.25 -19.41 -12.48
C LYS A 546 -10.61 -19.49 -10.99
N ASN A 547 -10.87 -20.69 -10.46
CA ASN A 547 -11.16 -20.88 -9.04
C ASN A 547 -9.90 -20.75 -8.17
N LEU A 548 -8.75 -21.16 -8.70
CA LEU A 548 -7.47 -21.11 -7.97
C LEU A 548 -6.88 -19.70 -7.93
N ILE A 549 -6.89 -19.01 -9.07
CA ILE A 549 -6.23 -17.71 -9.29
C ILE A 549 -7.22 -16.52 -9.21
N GLY A 550 -8.52 -16.80 -9.29
CA GLY A 550 -9.58 -15.80 -9.27
C GLY A 550 -10.06 -15.42 -10.67
N SER A 551 -11.24 -14.81 -10.74
CA SER A 551 -11.80 -14.28 -11.98
C SER A 551 -12.65 -13.06 -11.71
N MET A 552 -12.43 -12.01 -12.49
CA MET A 552 -13.27 -10.82 -12.46
C MET A 552 -14.66 -11.05 -13.04
N GLU A 553 -14.84 -12.02 -13.95
CA GLU A 553 -16.14 -12.34 -14.54
C GLU A 553 -17.13 -12.84 -13.48
N THR A 554 -16.64 -13.65 -12.54
CA THR A 554 -17.44 -14.22 -11.45
C THR A 554 -17.39 -13.37 -10.19
N GLY A 555 -16.47 -12.39 -10.12
CA GLY A 555 -16.21 -11.61 -8.91
C GLY A 555 -15.57 -12.41 -7.76
N ASN A 556 -15.20 -13.67 -8.00
CA ASN A 556 -14.68 -14.56 -6.97
C ASN A 556 -13.15 -14.41 -6.83
N PRO A 557 -12.63 -14.20 -5.61
CA PRO A 557 -11.20 -14.26 -5.36
C PRO A 557 -10.69 -15.69 -5.53
N GLY A 558 -9.45 -15.85 -6.01
CA GLY A 558 -8.82 -17.16 -6.14
C GLY A 558 -8.50 -17.78 -4.78
N LEU A 559 -8.65 -19.10 -4.66
CA LEU A 559 -8.34 -19.83 -3.43
C LEU A 559 -6.84 -19.72 -3.07
N LEU A 560 -5.95 -19.89 -4.06
CA LEU A 560 -4.50 -19.77 -3.84
C LEU A 560 -4.11 -18.33 -3.55
N THR A 561 -4.67 -17.39 -4.31
CA THR A 561 -4.36 -15.96 -4.16
C THR A 561 -4.78 -15.45 -2.79
N LYS A 562 -5.97 -15.87 -2.32
CA LYS A 562 -6.46 -15.53 -0.98
C LYS A 562 -5.57 -16.16 0.09
N ALA A 563 -5.25 -17.44 -0.04
CA ALA A 563 -4.43 -18.15 0.94
C ALA A 563 -3.04 -17.52 1.10
N ILE A 564 -2.39 -17.14 0.00
CA ILE A 564 -1.07 -16.49 0.03
C ILE A 564 -1.16 -15.08 0.62
N ARG A 565 -2.20 -14.29 0.30
CA ARG A 565 -2.41 -12.96 0.88
C ARG A 565 -2.66 -12.99 2.39
N GLU A 566 -3.46 -13.95 2.85
CA GLU A 566 -3.75 -14.13 4.28
C GLU A 566 -2.53 -14.68 5.05
N LYS A 567 -1.72 -15.54 4.41
CA LYS A 567 -0.55 -16.17 5.00
C LYS A 567 0.67 -16.05 4.06
N PRO A 568 1.28 -14.85 3.97
CA PRO A 568 2.42 -14.61 3.09
C PRO A 568 3.71 -15.29 3.57
N TYR A 569 3.74 -15.75 4.83
CA TYR A 569 4.83 -16.50 5.45
C TYR A 569 4.38 -17.92 5.78
N GLY A 570 4.93 -18.90 5.08
CA GLY A 570 4.51 -20.29 5.27
C GLY A 570 5.14 -21.27 4.30
N VAL A 571 4.60 -22.49 4.28
CA VAL A 571 4.95 -23.53 3.33
C VAL A 571 3.80 -23.69 2.33
N LEU A 572 4.05 -23.44 1.05
CA LEU A 572 3.11 -23.73 -0.02
C LEU A 572 3.39 -25.12 -0.58
N LEU A 573 2.49 -26.07 -0.31
CA LEU A 573 2.58 -27.44 -0.79
C LEU A 573 1.67 -27.65 -2.01
N LEU A 574 2.29 -27.85 -3.17
CA LEU A 574 1.64 -28.23 -4.42
C LEU A 574 1.75 -29.76 -4.58
N ASP A 575 0.71 -30.49 -4.18
CA ASP A 575 0.72 -31.96 -4.15
C ASP A 575 0.36 -32.53 -5.53
N GLU A 576 1.06 -33.58 -5.97
CA GLU A 576 0.81 -34.29 -7.25
C GLU A 576 0.85 -33.39 -8.49
N LEU A 577 1.88 -32.53 -8.56
CA LEU A 577 2.02 -31.47 -9.55
C LEU A 577 1.94 -31.96 -11.01
N GLU A 578 2.37 -33.19 -11.30
CA GLU A 578 2.32 -33.77 -12.65
C GLU A 578 0.89 -33.89 -13.22
N LYS A 579 -0.14 -33.82 -12.38
CA LYS A 579 -1.54 -33.89 -12.78
C LYS A 579 -2.15 -32.52 -13.11
N ALA A 580 -1.46 -31.43 -12.78
CA ALA A 580 -1.95 -30.07 -13.03
C ALA A 580 -2.11 -29.78 -14.53
N ASN A 581 -2.99 -28.82 -14.84
CA ASN A 581 -3.03 -28.24 -16.17
C ASN A 581 -1.69 -27.55 -16.55
N ARG A 582 -1.26 -27.69 -17.81
CA ARG A 582 0.00 -27.07 -18.30
C ARG A 582 0.02 -25.53 -18.18
N ASP A 583 -1.12 -24.87 -18.40
CA ASP A 583 -1.20 -23.41 -18.28
C ASP A 583 -1.01 -22.96 -16.82
N LEU A 584 -1.42 -23.79 -15.86
CA LEU A 584 -1.20 -23.53 -14.43
C LEU A 584 0.28 -23.69 -14.05
N ILE A 585 0.98 -24.65 -14.65
CA ILE A 585 2.43 -24.83 -14.44
C ILE A 585 3.18 -23.56 -14.86
N ASN A 586 2.76 -22.88 -15.93
CA ASN A 586 3.38 -21.62 -16.35
C ASN A 586 3.22 -20.51 -15.32
N ILE A 587 2.09 -20.45 -14.61
CA ILE A 587 1.89 -19.49 -13.52
C ILE A 587 2.83 -19.82 -12.35
N PHE A 588 3.00 -21.10 -12.02
CA PHE A 588 3.95 -21.52 -10.99
C PHE A 588 5.41 -21.28 -11.37
N LEU A 589 5.77 -21.36 -12.65
CA LEU A 589 7.10 -20.98 -13.12
C LEU A 589 7.42 -19.51 -12.75
N THR A 590 6.53 -18.58 -13.05
CA THR A 590 6.70 -17.17 -12.67
C THR A 590 6.82 -17.01 -11.15
N LEU A 591 6.02 -17.73 -10.37
CA LEU A 591 6.11 -17.72 -8.91
C LEU A 591 7.47 -18.24 -8.41
N LEU A 592 8.00 -19.31 -8.99
CA LEU A 592 9.29 -19.91 -8.61
C LEU A 592 10.48 -19.01 -8.99
N ASP A 593 10.37 -18.24 -10.07
CA ASP A 593 11.47 -17.41 -10.58
C ASP A 593 11.48 -15.97 -10.10
N GLU A 594 10.31 -15.37 -10.06
CA GLU A 594 10.16 -13.95 -9.73
C GLU A 594 9.62 -13.75 -8.30
N GLY A 595 9.18 -14.84 -7.65
CA GLY A 595 8.60 -14.79 -6.31
C GLY A 595 7.21 -14.19 -6.27
N TYR A 596 6.53 -14.02 -7.42
CA TYR A 596 5.15 -13.56 -7.49
C TYR A 596 4.46 -14.07 -8.74
N PHE A 597 3.14 -13.93 -8.77
CA PHE A 597 2.34 -14.03 -9.99
C PHE A 597 1.22 -12.99 -9.97
N THR A 598 0.45 -12.91 -11.05
CA THR A 598 -0.68 -11.98 -11.16
C THR A 598 -2.00 -12.75 -11.07
N ASP A 599 -2.93 -12.25 -10.25
CA ASP A 599 -4.25 -12.85 -10.08
C ASP A 599 -5.22 -12.51 -11.23
N GLY A 600 -6.43 -13.09 -11.19
CA GLY A 600 -7.47 -12.84 -12.20
C GLY A 600 -8.02 -11.40 -12.23
N PHE A 601 -7.63 -10.54 -11.28
CA PHE A 601 -7.98 -9.13 -11.21
C PHE A 601 -6.82 -8.23 -11.66
N GLY A 602 -5.71 -8.81 -12.13
CA GLY A 602 -4.52 -8.05 -12.51
C GLY A 602 -3.66 -7.61 -11.32
N LYS A 603 -3.96 -8.07 -10.10
CA LYS A 603 -3.21 -7.71 -8.90
C LYS A 603 -2.08 -8.70 -8.65
N ARG A 604 -0.94 -8.18 -8.21
CA ARG A 604 0.22 -8.98 -7.83
C ARG A 604 -0.09 -9.83 -6.58
N VAL A 605 0.44 -11.05 -6.54
CA VAL A 605 0.41 -11.96 -5.38
C VAL A 605 1.84 -12.37 -5.08
N ASP A 606 2.37 -11.93 -3.94
CA ASP A 606 3.76 -12.13 -3.56
C ASP A 606 3.94 -13.42 -2.75
N GLY A 607 4.86 -14.27 -3.19
CA GLY A 607 5.26 -15.51 -2.54
C GLY A 607 6.74 -15.58 -2.21
N LYS A 608 7.47 -14.45 -2.18
CA LYS A 608 8.91 -14.40 -1.82
C LYS A 608 9.19 -14.95 -0.43
N ASN A 609 8.23 -14.82 0.48
CA ASN A 609 8.34 -15.24 1.87
C ASN A 609 7.82 -16.68 2.10
N LEU A 610 7.56 -17.44 1.03
CA LEU A 610 7.10 -18.82 1.11
C LEU A 610 8.24 -19.81 0.86
N VAL A 611 8.18 -20.95 1.56
CA VAL A 611 8.87 -22.17 1.14
C VAL A 611 7.92 -22.95 0.24
N ILE A 612 8.23 -23.05 -1.04
CA ILE A 612 7.39 -23.74 -2.02
C ILE A 612 7.88 -25.18 -2.15
N ILE A 613 6.99 -26.13 -1.96
CA ILE A 613 7.27 -27.56 -2.10
C ILE A 613 6.27 -28.11 -3.09
N ALA A 614 6.75 -28.59 -4.23
CA ALA A 614 5.96 -29.39 -5.15
C ALA A 614 6.26 -30.86 -4.93
N THR A 615 5.25 -31.73 -4.89
CA THR A 615 5.45 -33.18 -4.87
C THR A 615 5.11 -33.78 -6.22
N SER A 616 5.81 -34.85 -6.58
CA SER A 616 5.46 -35.65 -7.73
C SER A 616 5.72 -37.14 -7.49
N ASN A 617 4.84 -37.97 -8.05
CA ASN A 617 5.03 -39.41 -8.11
C ASN A 617 5.73 -39.85 -9.41
N ALA A 618 6.13 -38.91 -10.26
CA ALA A 618 6.86 -39.21 -11.49
C ALA A 618 8.18 -39.95 -11.20
N GLY A 619 8.43 -41.02 -11.97
CA GLY A 619 9.64 -41.84 -11.82
C GLY A 619 9.61 -42.82 -10.65
N ALA A 620 8.46 -42.99 -9.97
CA ALA A 620 8.30 -43.99 -8.92
C ALA A 620 8.58 -45.41 -9.43
N ASP A 621 8.15 -45.75 -10.66
CA ASP A 621 8.41 -47.02 -11.32
C ASP A 621 9.91 -47.31 -11.46
N LEU A 622 10.70 -46.28 -11.80
CA LEU A 622 12.16 -46.37 -11.93
C LEU A 622 12.82 -46.65 -10.57
N LEU A 623 12.34 -45.99 -9.51
CA LEU A 623 12.85 -46.14 -8.14
C LEU A 623 12.58 -47.54 -7.56
N TYR A 624 11.51 -48.22 -7.97
CA TYR A 624 11.25 -49.62 -7.60
C TYR A 624 12.06 -50.61 -8.43
N SER A 625 12.27 -50.34 -9.72
CA SER A 625 12.91 -51.28 -10.65
C SER A 625 14.43 -51.41 -10.47
N VAL A 626 15.10 -50.37 -9.98
CA VAL A 626 16.56 -50.34 -9.85
C VAL A 626 16.95 -50.19 -8.38
N LYS A 627 17.34 -51.30 -7.74
CA LYS A 627 17.84 -51.33 -6.35
C LYS A 627 19.12 -50.52 -6.11
N THR A 628 19.73 -49.98 -7.16
CA THR A 628 21.08 -49.41 -7.14
C THR A 628 21.19 -48.11 -7.94
N TYR A 629 20.20 -47.22 -7.89
CA TYR A 629 20.46 -45.83 -8.29
C TYR A 629 21.28 -45.16 -7.19
N LYS A 630 22.61 -45.12 -7.41
CA LYS A 630 23.55 -44.39 -6.57
C LYS A 630 23.47 -42.87 -6.76
N ASP A 631 22.89 -42.38 -7.87
CA ASP A 631 22.91 -40.96 -8.22
C ASP A 631 21.53 -40.42 -8.59
N SER A 632 21.10 -39.37 -7.89
CA SER A 632 19.89 -38.59 -8.17
C SER A 632 19.85 -37.98 -9.59
N PHE A 633 21.02 -37.74 -10.19
CA PHE A 633 21.18 -37.19 -11.54
C PHE A 633 20.56 -38.08 -12.63
N THR A 634 20.77 -39.39 -12.53
CA THR A 634 20.26 -40.34 -13.53
C THR A 634 18.73 -40.47 -13.54
N LEU A 635 18.06 -40.20 -12.41
CA LEU A 635 16.59 -40.17 -12.35
C LEU A 635 16.05 -38.94 -13.07
N ILE A 636 16.68 -37.79 -12.85
CA ILE A 636 16.29 -36.51 -13.45
C ILE A 636 16.42 -36.57 -14.98
N ASP A 637 17.53 -37.09 -15.50
CA ASP A 637 17.75 -37.24 -16.95
C ASP A 637 16.69 -38.13 -17.61
N ASN A 638 16.30 -39.22 -16.93
CA ASN A 638 15.23 -40.10 -17.41
C ASN A 638 13.84 -39.44 -17.38
N LEU A 639 13.54 -38.60 -16.39
CA LEU A 639 12.28 -37.86 -16.33
C LEU A 639 12.17 -36.85 -17.47
N ILE A 640 13.29 -36.19 -17.80
CA ILE A 640 13.40 -35.29 -18.95
C ILE A 640 13.23 -36.06 -20.26
N ALA A 641 13.91 -37.20 -20.42
CA ALA A 641 13.83 -38.03 -21.63
C ALA A 641 12.41 -38.56 -21.88
N ARG A 642 11.62 -38.83 -20.82
CA ARG A 642 10.21 -39.23 -20.91
C ARG A 642 9.25 -38.06 -21.16
N GLY A 643 9.72 -36.82 -21.18
CA GLY A 643 8.90 -35.62 -21.40
C GLY A 643 7.92 -35.30 -20.26
N LEU A 644 8.15 -35.84 -19.05
CA LEU A 644 7.28 -35.59 -17.90
C LEU A 644 7.51 -34.20 -17.30
N PHE A 645 8.77 -33.75 -17.29
CA PHE A 645 9.16 -32.40 -16.90
C PHE A 645 10.15 -31.83 -17.90
N SER A 646 10.07 -30.52 -18.16
CA SER A 646 11.08 -29.84 -18.97
C SER A 646 12.32 -29.52 -18.12
N PRO A 647 13.53 -29.48 -18.72
CA PRO A 647 14.74 -29.02 -18.03
C PRO A 647 14.58 -27.61 -17.46
N GLU A 648 13.90 -26.73 -18.21
CA GLU A 648 13.59 -25.37 -17.77
C GLU A 648 12.81 -25.38 -16.44
N PHE A 649 11.79 -26.23 -16.34
CA PHE A 649 10.96 -26.34 -15.14
C PHE A 649 11.75 -26.81 -13.92
N LEU A 650 12.57 -27.86 -14.09
CA LEU A 650 13.39 -28.40 -12.99
C LEU A 650 14.43 -27.40 -12.49
N ASN A 651 15.03 -26.62 -13.40
CA ASN A 651 16.03 -25.60 -13.08
C ASN A 651 15.47 -24.39 -12.32
N ARG A 652 14.15 -24.23 -12.21
CA ARG A 652 13.54 -23.15 -11.41
C ARG A 652 13.48 -23.49 -9.91
N PHE A 653 13.64 -24.75 -9.55
CA PHE A 653 13.70 -25.17 -8.14
C PHE A 653 15.12 -25.00 -7.56
N ASP A 654 15.20 -24.61 -6.29
CA ASP A 654 16.47 -24.58 -5.55
C ASP A 654 17.03 -25.97 -5.28
N GLY A 655 16.16 -26.98 -5.25
CA GLY A 655 16.55 -28.37 -5.10
C GLY A 655 15.48 -29.33 -5.60
N VAL A 656 15.93 -30.32 -6.39
CA VAL A 656 15.12 -31.50 -6.71
C VAL A 656 15.55 -32.61 -5.75
N VAL A 657 14.67 -32.96 -4.82
CA VAL A 657 14.95 -33.87 -3.70
C VAL A 657 14.28 -35.22 -3.99
N VAL A 658 15.08 -36.28 -4.02
CA VAL A 658 14.62 -37.64 -4.31
C VAL A 658 14.40 -38.42 -3.01
N PHE A 659 13.16 -38.86 -2.79
CA PHE A 659 12.78 -39.74 -1.69
C PHE A 659 12.81 -41.19 -2.13
N LYS A 660 13.55 -42.02 -1.40
CA LYS A 660 13.71 -43.44 -1.71
C LYS A 660 12.54 -44.26 -1.15
N PRO A 661 12.17 -45.39 -1.78
CA PRO A 661 11.25 -46.35 -1.19
C PRO A 661 11.69 -46.75 0.22
N LEU A 662 10.73 -46.93 1.13
CA LEU A 662 11.01 -47.32 2.51
C LEU A 662 11.44 -48.78 2.59
N THR A 663 12.48 -49.07 3.37
CA THR A 663 12.87 -50.45 3.67
C THR A 663 12.00 -51.05 4.78
N ASN A 664 11.93 -52.38 4.87
CA ASN A 664 11.20 -53.07 5.96
C ASN A 664 11.66 -52.58 7.36
N GLN A 665 12.96 -52.35 7.53
CA GLN A 665 13.51 -51.87 8.79
C GLN A 665 12.96 -50.49 9.16
N SER A 666 12.83 -49.59 8.19
CA SER A 666 12.31 -48.23 8.44
C SER A 666 10.85 -48.19 8.79
N ILE A 667 10.08 -49.14 8.27
CA ILE A 667 8.67 -49.25 8.58
C ILE A 667 8.48 -49.82 9.97
N LEU A 668 9.35 -50.73 10.39
CA LEU A 668 9.41 -51.18 11.78
C LEU A 668 9.76 -50.02 12.71
N ASP A 669 10.77 -49.22 12.37
CA ASP A 669 11.16 -48.05 13.17
C ASP A 669 10.05 -46.99 13.23
N LEU A 670 9.34 -46.77 12.12
CA LEU A 670 8.17 -45.91 12.06
C LEU A 670 7.03 -46.45 12.93
N ALA A 671 6.74 -47.75 12.84
CA ALA A 671 5.72 -48.41 13.64
C ALA A 671 6.02 -48.28 15.14
N LYS A 672 7.28 -48.49 15.56
CA LYS A 672 7.73 -48.28 16.94
C LYS A 672 7.41 -46.87 17.41
N LYS A 673 7.73 -45.86 16.59
CA LYS A 673 7.48 -44.46 16.93
C LYS A 673 5.98 -44.12 17.03
N MET A 674 5.14 -44.65 16.13
CA MET A 674 3.69 -44.46 16.18
C MET A 674 3.07 -45.12 17.41
N VAL A 675 3.54 -46.32 17.75
CA VAL A 675 3.13 -47.04 18.96
C VAL A 675 3.52 -46.28 20.23
N GLU A 676 4.73 -45.72 20.31
CA GLU A 676 5.12 -44.89 21.45
C GLU A 676 4.22 -43.67 21.64
N LYS A 677 3.76 -43.06 20.54
CA LYS A 677 2.77 -41.99 20.61
C LYS A 677 1.44 -42.48 21.18
N ILE A 678 0.92 -43.62 20.70
CA ILE A 678 -0.30 -44.24 21.22
C ILE A 678 -0.17 -44.52 22.73
N LYS A 679 0.99 -45.06 23.17
CA LYS A 679 1.27 -45.29 24.60
C LYS A 679 1.20 -43.99 25.41
N GLN A 680 1.79 -42.91 24.91
CA GLN A 680 1.77 -41.60 25.56
C GLN A 680 0.36 -41.02 25.66
N ASP A 681 -0.41 -41.06 24.57
CA ASP A 681 -1.78 -40.53 24.51
C ASP A 681 -2.69 -41.30 25.50
N LEU A 682 -2.60 -42.63 25.54
CA LEU A 682 -3.36 -43.46 26.47
C LEU A 682 -2.91 -43.27 27.93
N TYR A 683 -1.62 -43.07 28.18
CA TYR A 683 -1.13 -42.74 29.53
C TYR A 683 -1.65 -41.38 30.01
N GLN A 684 -1.73 -40.37 29.14
CA GLN A 684 -2.29 -39.06 29.52
C GLN A 684 -3.79 -39.12 29.85
N LEU A 685 -4.56 -39.90 29.08
CA LEU A 685 -6.02 -39.99 29.25
C LEU A 685 -6.45 -40.93 30.38
N TYR A 686 -5.78 -42.08 30.51
CA TYR A 686 -6.22 -43.16 31.40
C TYR A 686 -5.20 -43.50 32.50
N ARG A 687 -4.00 -42.90 32.49
CA ARG A 687 -2.90 -43.17 33.44
C ARG A 687 -2.46 -44.64 33.47
N VAL A 688 -2.58 -45.35 32.35
CA VAL A 688 -2.23 -46.78 32.23
C VAL A 688 -0.91 -46.93 31.47
N LYS A 689 -0.03 -47.81 31.96
CA LYS A 689 1.24 -48.14 31.28
C LYS A 689 1.00 -49.25 30.27
N ILE A 690 1.49 -49.07 29.05
CA ILE A 690 1.29 -50.04 27.96
C ILE A 690 2.64 -50.58 27.52
N ILE A 691 2.77 -51.91 27.55
CA ILE A 691 3.92 -52.64 27.04
C ILE A 691 3.44 -53.44 25.84
N ILE A 692 4.17 -53.32 24.72
CA ILE A 692 3.87 -54.04 23.48
C ILE A 692 5.13 -54.79 23.12
N ASP A 693 4.99 -56.10 22.92
CA ASP A 693 6.09 -56.96 22.49
C ASP A 693 6.66 -56.50 21.13
N GLU A 694 7.99 -56.36 21.05
CA GLU A 694 8.66 -55.96 19.82
C GLU A 694 8.53 -57.00 18.71
N ASN A 695 8.47 -58.30 19.07
CA ASN A 695 8.31 -59.37 18.08
C ASN A 695 6.90 -59.34 17.48
N PHE A 696 5.88 -59.09 18.29
CA PHE A 696 4.51 -58.86 17.83
C PHE A 696 4.43 -57.69 16.85
N LEU A 697 5.05 -56.55 17.19
CA LEU A 697 5.08 -55.38 16.30
C LEU A 697 5.79 -55.68 14.97
N LYS A 698 6.92 -56.40 15.03
CA LYS A 698 7.66 -56.83 13.84
C LYS A 698 6.82 -57.72 12.93
N LYS A 699 6.10 -58.68 13.50
CA LYS A 699 5.21 -59.59 12.77
C LYS A 699 4.07 -58.85 12.08
N ILE A 700 3.43 -57.88 12.76
CA ILE A 700 2.37 -57.05 12.15
C ILE A 700 2.89 -56.30 10.92
N VAL A 701 4.09 -55.71 11.03
CA VAL A 701 4.70 -54.95 9.94
C VAL A 701 5.05 -55.86 8.76
N GLU A 702 5.68 -57.01 9.01
CA GLU A 702 6.09 -57.95 7.96
C GLU A 702 4.89 -58.56 7.21
N GLU A 703 3.81 -58.91 7.91
CA GLU A 703 2.62 -59.52 7.30
C GLU A 703 1.76 -58.55 6.48
N ASN A 704 1.84 -57.23 6.76
CA ASN A 704 0.92 -56.24 6.20
C ASN A 704 1.62 -55.13 5.39
N TYR A 705 2.95 -55.15 5.27
CA TYR A 705 3.68 -54.18 4.47
C TYR A 705 3.62 -54.50 2.97
N ASN A 706 3.37 -53.46 2.16
CA ASN A 706 3.50 -53.51 0.73
C ASN A 706 4.31 -52.30 0.23
N GLU A 707 5.46 -52.57 -0.41
CA GLU A 707 6.37 -51.56 -0.94
C GLU A 707 5.69 -50.52 -1.85
N LYS A 708 4.63 -50.90 -2.57
CA LYS A 708 3.89 -49.98 -3.46
C LYS A 708 3.07 -48.92 -2.72
N PHE A 709 2.61 -49.22 -1.49
CA PHE A 709 1.76 -48.31 -0.71
C PHE A 709 2.54 -47.53 0.36
N GLY A 710 3.83 -47.83 0.55
CA GLY A 710 4.68 -47.18 1.54
C GLY A 710 4.10 -47.26 2.95
N ALA A 711 4.29 -46.21 3.76
CA ALA A 711 3.78 -46.15 5.13
C ALA A 711 2.28 -45.81 5.24
N ARG A 712 1.57 -45.55 4.13
CA ARG A 712 0.21 -44.97 4.14
C ARG A 712 -0.84 -45.86 4.80
N ASN A 713 -0.65 -47.18 4.73
CA ASN A 713 -1.54 -48.16 5.36
C ASN A 713 -1.13 -48.52 6.80
N LEU A 714 0.09 -48.15 7.23
CA LEU A 714 0.64 -48.56 8.51
C LEU A 714 -0.20 -48.02 9.68
N GLU A 715 -0.62 -46.76 9.62
CA GLU A 715 -1.44 -46.15 10.67
C GLU A 715 -2.74 -46.94 10.87
N ARG A 716 -3.44 -47.26 9.79
CA ARG A 716 -4.68 -48.05 9.84
C ARG A 716 -4.44 -49.43 10.46
N ILE A 717 -3.37 -50.11 10.04
CA ILE A 717 -3.02 -51.44 10.56
C ILE A 717 -2.75 -51.39 12.06
N LEU A 718 -2.00 -50.38 12.54
CA LEU A 718 -1.71 -50.22 13.96
C LEU A 718 -2.97 -49.90 14.76
N ARG A 719 -3.89 -49.07 14.23
CA ARG A 719 -5.19 -48.83 14.87
C ARG A 719 -5.99 -50.13 15.03
N GLU A 720 -6.15 -50.89 13.94
CA GLU A 720 -6.94 -52.13 13.94
C GLU A 720 -6.33 -53.25 14.81
N LYS A 721 -4.99 -53.38 14.83
CA LYS A 721 -4.32 -54.50 15.50
C LYS A 721 -3.91 -54.20 16.94
N ILE A 722 -3.62 -52.94 17.25
CA ILE A 722 -3.10 -52.52 18.56
C ILE A 722 -4.13 -51.67 19.28
N GLU A 723 -4.57 -50.55 18.70
CA GLU A 723 -5.46 -49.60 19.37
C GLU A 723 -6.83 -50.22 19.69
N ASP A 724 -7.43 -50.97 18.77
CA ASP A 724 -8.70 -51.67 19.00
C ASP A 724 -8.59 -52.74 20.10
N LYS A 725 -7.46 -53.45 20.17
CA LYS A 725 -7.18 -54.41 21.26
C LYS A 725 -7.07 -53.66 22.60
N LEU A 726 -6.30 -52.57 22.64
CA LEU A 726 -6.16 -51.72 23.83
C LEU A 726 -7.49 -51.13 24.28
N ALA A 727 -8.28 -50.58 23.37
CA ALA A 727 -9.59 -49.98 23.65
C ALA A 727 -10.54 -51.01 24.30
N LYS A 728 -10.60 -52.24 23.76
CA LYS A 728 -11.40 -53.32 24.37
C LYS A 728 -10.93 -53.65 25.78
N ILE A 729 -9.63 -53.74 26.02
CA ILE A 729 -9.07 -54.06 27.34
C ILE A 729 -9.39 -52.92 28.34
N ILE A 730 -9.16 -51.67 27.97
CA ILE A 730 -9.38 -50.50 28.82
C ILE A 730 -10.87 -50.35 29.17
N LEU A 731 -11.76 -50.49 28.19
CA LEU A 731 -13.21 -50.37 28.40
C LEU A 731 -13.80 -51.54 29.21
N ALA A 732 -13.32 -52.77 28.98
CA ALA A 732 -13.84 -53.94 29.67
C ALA A 732 -13.30 -54.08 31.10
N LYS A 733 -12.01 -53.82 31.32
CA LYS A 733 -11.36 -54.05 32.62
C LYS A 733 -11.34 -52.83 33.54
N LYS A 734 -11.53 -51.62 33.02
CA LYS A 734 -11.40 -50.35 33.78
C LYS A 734 -10.17 -50.37 34.69
N PRO A 735 -8.96 -50.48 34.10
CA PRO A 735 -7.72 -50.62 34.84
C PRO A 735 -7.52 -49.48 35.85
N LYS A 736 -6.86 -49.78 36.97
CA LYS A 736 -6.48 -48.77 37.96
C LYS A 736 -5.33 -47.90 37.42
N GLU A 737 -5.19 -46.70 37.97
CA GLU A 737 -4.04 -45.84 37.65
C GLU A 737 -2.72 -46.59 37.87
N GLU A 738 -1.78 -46.41 36.95
CA GLU A 738 -0.45 -47.05 36.89
C GLU A 738 -0.45 -48.57 36.64
N GLU A 739 -1.60 -49.19 36.37
CA GLU A 739 -1.67 -50.60 35.96
C GLU A 739 -0.97 -50.80 34.61
N VAL A 740 -0.35 -51.97 34.42
CA VAL A 740 0.37 -52.32 33.20
C VAL A 740 -0.51 -53.21 32.33
N ILE A 741 -0.74 -52.79 31.09
CA ILE A 741 -1.37 -53.61 30.04
C ILE A 741 -0.28 -54.09 29.10
N GLU A 742 -0.06 -55.40 29.08
CA GLU A 742 0.81 -56.09 28.13
C GLU A 742 0.00 -56.60 26.93
N ILE A 743 0.51 -56.34 25.73
CA ILE A 743 0.05 -56.96 24.49
C ILE A 743 1.19 -57.82 23.95
N ASP A 744 1.00 -59.13 24.12
CA ASP A 744 1.89 -60.16 23.60
C ASP A 744 1.20 -60.90 22.45
N GLY A 745 1.99 -61.40 21.49
CA GLY A 745 1.53 -61.85 20.17
C GLY A 745 0.68 -63.12 20.10
N ASP A 746 0.02 -63.52 21.19
CA ASP A 746 -0.97 -64.59 21.17
C ASP A 746 -2.32 -64.07 20.64
N ILE A 747 -2.90 -64.89 19.76
CA ILE A 747 -4.06 -64.62 18.91
C ILE A 747 -5.24 -64.06 19.71
#